data_AF-A0A094ARM3-F1
#
_entry.id   AF-A0A094ARM3-F1
#
_cell.length_a   1.000
_cell.length_b   1.000
_cell.length_c   1.000
_cell.angle_alpha   90.00
_cell.angle_beta   90.00
_cell.angle_gamma   90.00
#
_symmetry.space_group_name_H-M   'P 1'
#
loop_
_entity.id
_entity.type
_entity.pdbx_description
1 polymer ?
#
loop_
_entity_poly.entity_id
_entity_poly.type
_entity_poly.pdbx_seq_one_letter_code
_entity_poly.pdbx_strand_id
1 'polypeptide(L)'
;MEPLLSRQLLQELNRQGRLVLSNDSSSLQKSTDAIFTLSQQDDDYRLMLQKLEETLTEWLKLSLAAQLAESSRPIDLPIWQVLAFTEPSWLIDPERLKQRSKALITSQRIRRVVAVQKSTDFWNDSRITEWASKDQSSLILLQGSHMIRDVIESTAVELIEHLQEQDQHTIWILNAIPSNPGGTIASWGGNSILKQIAIQILKGNASFNSLNDLANMVGLFEDASSAENWFQILATALKAIPQMYVVINLGVLGSRISDAESWPQQFLGLFETLQKSSGTALKVALLSHSPFPNSTLTLKTPLVRITTTPTPPGQTMITRQNFGRTRGGHRMNLPVLKKPKQLKVEINKLETLGPQITPVVGSVAGKSKRHSPGDWFTEIKSFEKCIDASRKDPDELHRRVRIAVLDTGVDIKHPDISRELEGGRIKVHDFVTDSTNIEDLSGHGTHCTSVLAKLAPNAEIYVGRVFQTSQASDTSPKILKKAIRHAAKVWKVDIISLSLGFTEDDEELQEEIWKACANRILIFAAAANNTMNENTPIRFPARMKEVICVFSSDAYGRPSNFNPAPRFDRPNFMFPGEHIKGAWPAYLNTDDAFEQKGSTYKFQDGTSCATPIAAAVAAGVLEFAWQEREYKIRKAKLLNHFSGMSDIFMKRMVDGYKIGDNSYHYVKAWKFISTNQPKAEIPVYISDTMDNVYC
;
A
#
# COMPACT_ATOMS: atom_id res chain seq x y z
N MET A 1 28.28 20.91 10.97
CA MET A 1 27.31 21.97 10.62
C MET A 1 27.79 23.29 11.19
N GLU A 2 27.78 24.39 10.42
CA GLU A 2 28.11 25.71 10.97
C GLU A 2 27.02 26.21 11.94
N PRO A 3 27.34 27.00 12.97
CA PRO A 3 26.36 27.54 13.93
C PRO A 3 25.19 28.28 13.26
N LEU A 4 25.43 28.90 12.09
CA LEU A 4 24.42 29.60 11.30
C LEU A 4 23.33 28.64 10.77
N LEU A 5 23.74 27.51 10.20
CA LEU A 5 22.85 26.47 9.64
C LEU A 5 21.95 25.85 10.71
N SER A 6 22.49 25.65 11.92
CA SER A 6 21.70 25.10 13.05
C SER A 6 20.59 26.06 13.51
N ARG A 7 20.83 27.37 13.46
CA ARG A 7 19.83 28.39 13.79
C ARG A 7 18.73 28.48 12.74
N GLN A 8 19.11 28.43 11.45
CA GLN A 8 18.14 28.41 10.35
C GLN A 8 17.21 27.20 10.44
N LEU A 9 17.78 26.01 10.67
CA LEU A 9 16.98 24.80 10.83
C LEU A 9 15.99 24.89 12.00
N LEU A 10 16.42 25.37 13.18
CA LEU A 10 15.52 25.59 14.31
C LEU A 10 14.44 26.62 14.01
N GLN A 11 14.77 27.70 13.31
CA GLN A 11 13.79 28.72 12.91
C GLN A 11 12.73 28.12 11.99
N GLU A 12 13.14 27.30 11.03
CA GLU A 12 12.22 26.66 10.10
C GLU A 12 11.31 25.63 10.79
N LEU A 13 11.86 24.80 11.69
CA LEU A 13 11.04 23.86 12.47
C LEU A 13 10.04 24.58 13.37
N ASN A 14 10.46 25.65 14.05
CA ASN A 14 9.56 26.48 14.87
C ASN A 14 8.49 27.20 14.03
N ARG A 15 8.83 27.61 12.81
CA ARG A 15 7.86 28.21 11.88
C ARG A 15 6.80 27.18 11.49
N GLN A 16 7.22 25.99 11.09
CA GLN A 16 6.32 24.91 10.70
C GLN A 16 5.45 24.44 11.88
N GLY A 17 6.04 24.27 13.07
CA GLY A 17 5.30 23.93 14.29
C GLY A 17 4.18 24.94 14.60
N ARG A 18 4.47 26.24 14.51
CA ARG A 18 3.46 27.30 14.70
C ARG A 18 2.33 27.23 13.67
N LEU A 19 2.63 27.04 12.39
CA LEU A 19 1.62 26.93 11.32
C LEU A 19 0.71 25.71 11.49
N VAL A 20 1.25 24.62 12.05
CA VAL A 20 0.50 23.39 12.32
C VAL A 20 -0.36 23.50 13.58
N LEU A 21 0.03 24.32 14.56
CA LEU A 21 -0.70 24.57 15.82
C LEU A 21 -1.77 25.67 15.72
N SER A 22 -1.59 26.69 14.87
CA SER A 22 -2.46 27.87 14.80
C SER A 22 -3.80 27.64 14.09
N ASN A 23 -4.06 26.46 13.54
CA ASN A 23 -5.25 26.23 12.72
C ASN A 23 -6.37 25.58 13.53
N ASP A 24 -7.33 26.42 13.91
CA ASP A 24 -8.67 26.03 14.33
C ASP A 24 -9.39 25.28 13.19
N SER A 25 -10.08 24.21 13.57
CA SER A 25 -10.79 23.25 12.70
C SER A 25 -11.94 23.83 11.84
N SER A 26 -12.10 25.14 11.75
CA SER A 26 -13.29 25.82 11.22
C SER A 26 -13.21 26.27 9.76
N SER A 27 -12.11 26.04 9.04
CA SER A 27 -12.04 26.30 7.59
C SER A 27 -11.44 25.12 6.81
N LEU A 28 -12.03 23.94 6.97
CA LEU A 28 -11.79 22.79 6.09
C LEU A 28 -12.42 23.06 4.71
N GLN A 29 -11.75 23.89 3.89
CA GLN A 29 -12.02 23.93 2.46
C GLN A 29 -11.69 22.55 1.86
N LYS A 30 -12.67 21.97 1.16
CA LYS A 30 -12.65 20.65 0.53
C LYS A 30 -11.30 20.38 -0.14
N SER A 31 -10.56 19.38 0.34
CA SER A 31 -9.32 18.92 -0.26
C SER A 31 -9.57 18.55 -1.72
N THR A 32 -8.77 19.07 -2.63
CA THR A 32 -8.67 18.51 -3.98
C THR A 32 -7.78 17.27 -3.92
N ASP A 33 -8.21 16.14 -4.51
CA ASP A 33 -7.63 14.80 -4.30
C ASP A 33 -6.10 14.65 -4.43
N ALA A 34 -5.37 15.55 -5.12
CA ALA A 34 -3.94 15.40 -5.43
C ALA A 34 -3.00 16.47 -4.81
N ILE A 35 -3.53 17.50 -4.14
CA ILE A 35 -2.75 18.59 -3.53
C ILE A 35 -3.10 18.66 -2.04
N PHE A 36 -2.09 18.76 -1.19
CA PHE A 36 -2.29 18.94 0.23
C PHE A 36 -1.43 20.08 0.79
N THR A 37 -1.97 20.74 1.81
CA THR A 37 -1.33 21.86 2.51
C THR A 37 -0.74 21.42 3.85
N LEU A 38 0.15 22.24 4.41
CA LEU A 38 0.64 22.09 5.79
C LEU A 38 -0.49 21.89 6.82
N SER A 39 -1.62 22.58 6.63
CA SER A 39 -2.80 22.49 7.50
C SER A 39 -3.59 21.17 7.41
N GLN A 40 -3.30 20.35 6.39
CA GLN A 40 -3.94 19.05 6.16
C GLN A 40 -3.02 17.89 6.59
N GLN A 41 -1.90 18.19 7.25
CA GLN A 41 -1.01 17.16 7.81
C GLN A 41 -1.60 16.59 9.11
N ASP A 42 -1.37 15.30 9.32
CA ASP A 42 -1.87 14.50 10.44
C ASP A 42 -0.98 14.62 11.69
N ASP A 43 -1.36 13.89 12.74
CA ASP A 43 -0.62 13.83 13.99
C ASP A 43 0.80 13.22 13.83
N ASP A 44 1.04 12.44 12.77
CA ASP A 44 2.36 11.84 12.50
C ASP A 44 3.40 12.90 12.08
N TYR A 45 2.99 13.92 11.30
CA TYR A 45 3.87 15.04 10.95
C TYR A 45 4.23 15.89 12.17
N ARG A 46 3.25 16.13 13.06
CA ARG A 46 3.45 16.85 14.33
C ARG A 46 4.46 16.14 15.22
N LEU A 47 4.31 14.82 15.35
CA LEU A 47 5.21 13.99 16.14
C LEU A 47 6.62 13.93 15.53
N MET A 48 6.73 13.92 14.19
CA MET A 48 8.02 13.99 13.50
C MET A 48 8.73 15.31 13.81
N LEU A 49 8.04 16.45 13.70
CA LEU A 49 8.60 17.77 14.04
C LEU A 49 9.07 17.82 15.50
N GLN A 50 8.25 17.32 16.44
CA GLN A 50 8.62 17.27 17.86
C GLN A 50 9.88 16.42 18.10
N LYS A 51 9.95 15.22 17.53
CA LYS A 51 11.13 14.34 17.65
C LYS A 51 12.39 14.99 17.07
N LEU A 52 12.25 15.68 15.94
CA LEU A 52 13.37 16.37 15.31
C LEU A 52 13.85 17.57 16.15
N GLU A 53 12.92 18.31 16.75
CA GLU A 53 13.22 19.40 17.69
C GLU A 53 13.92 18.88 18.95
N GLU A 54 13.45 17.77 19.54
CA GLU A 54 14.09 17.09 20.67
C GLU A 54 15.51 16.64 20.31
N THR A 55 15.68 16.02 19.13
CA THR A 55 16.99 15.56 18.63
C THR A 55 17.97 16.73 18.46
N LEU A 56 17.51 17.85 17.90
CA LEU A 56 18.32 19.06 17.75
C LEU A 56 18.67 19.69 19.11
N THR A 57 17.72 19.70 20.04
CA THR A 57 17.92 20.26 21.38
C THR A 57 18.98 19.47 22.15
N GLU A 58 18.93 18.13 22.10
CA GLU A 58 19.97 17.29 22.69
C GLU A 58 21.31 17.45 21.98
N TRP A 59 21.32 17.56 20.66
CA TRP A 59 22.53 17.79 19.87
C TRP A 59 23.23 19.11 20.25
N LEU A 60 22.48 20.20 20.46
CA LEU A 60 23.05 21.51 20.84
C LEU A 60 23.74 21.50 22.21
N LYS A 61 23.42 20.55 23.10
CA LYS A 61 24.06 20.40 24.41
C LYS A 61 25.45 19.75 24.33
N LEU A 62 25.78 19.11 23.20
CA LEU A 62 27.05 18.42 23.01
C LEU A 62 28.22 19.40 22.83
N SER A 63 29.45 18.92 23.09
CA SER A 63 30.67 19.67 22.73
C SER A 63 30.77 19.85 21.21
N LEU A 64 31.48 20.89 20.74
CA LEU A 64 31.62 21.16 19.30
C LEU A 64 32.16 19.95 18.50
N ALA A 65 33.12 19.20 19.07
CA ALA A 65 33.66 17.99 18.45
C ALA A 65 32.61 16.87 18.33
N ALA A 66 31.78 16.68 19.36
CA ALA A 66 30.70 15.70 19.35
C ALA A 66 29.55 16.12 18.43
N GLN A 67 29.24 17.42 18.36
CA GLN A 67 28.26 17.98 17.42
C GLN A 67 28.62 17.67 15.96
N LEU A 68 29.88 17.89 15.58
CA LEU A 68 30.38 17.60 14.24
C LEU A 68 30.24 16.11 13.88
N ALA A 69 30.58 15.21 14.81
CA ALA A 69 30.47 13.77 14.61
C ALA A 69 29.02 13.29 14.51
N GLU A 70 28.12 13.83 15.35
CA GLU A 70 26.72 13.40 15.41
C GLU A 70 25.88 13.97 14.26
N SER A 71 26.22 15.16 13.76
CA SER A 71 25.44 15.85 12.71
C SER A 71 25.36 15.09 11.38
N SER A 72 26.36 14.23 11.10
CA SER A 72 26.43 13.41 9.89
C SER A 72 25.87 12.00 10.09
N ARG A 73 25.39 11.65 11.30
CA ARG A 73 24.81 10.33 11.53
C ARG A 73 23.42 10.23 10.89
N PRO A 74 23.09 9.08 10.29
CA PRO A 74 21.74 8.81 9.82
C PRO A 74 20.72 8.87 10.95
N ILE A 75 19.59 9.51 10.67
CA ILE A 75 18.42 9.63 11.54
C ILE A 75 17.26 8.91 10.86
N ASP A 76 16.54 8.12 11.65
CA ASP A 76 15.38 7.36 11.20
C ASP A 76 14.10 8.22 11.22
N LEU A 77 14.14 9.34 10.48
CA LEU A 77 13.01 10.26 10.30
C LEU A 77 12.92 10.69 8.83
N PRO A 78 11.70 10.88 8.27
CA PRO A 78 11.49 11.30 6.89
C PRO A 78 11.76 12.82 6.73
N ILE A 79 13.01 13.23 6.93
CA ILE A 79 13.43 14.64 6.97
C ILE A 79 13.12 15.44 5.69
N TRP A 80 12.91 14.77 4.55
CA TRP A 80 12.46 15.41 3.30
C TRP A 80 11.12 16.12 3.44
N GLN A 81 10.26 15.71 4.39
CA GLN A 81 8.95 16.33 4.60
C GLN A 81 9.08 17.78 5.07
N VAL A 82 10.11 18.10 5.87
CA VAL A 82 10.38 19.48 6.30
C VAL A 82 10.62 20.37 5.09
N LEU A 83 11.44 19.91 4.14
CA LEU A 83 11.76 20.65 2.90
C LEU A 83 10.55 20.82 1.97
N ALA A 84 9.62 19.85 1.98
CA ALA A 84 8.42 19.95 1.16
C ALA A 84 7.58 21.20 1.52
N PHE A 85 7.69 21.65 2.76
CA PHE A 85 6.88 22.72 3.34
C PHE A 85 7.64 24.01 3.68
N THR A 86 8.95 24.06 3.42
CA THR A 86 9.69 25.32 3.22
C THR A 86 9.04 26.06 2.06
N GLU A 87 8.56 27.30 2.22
CA GLU A 87 7.55 27.92 1.36
C GLU A 87 7.69 27.66 -0.17
N PRO A 88 6.57 27.50 -0.92
CA PRO A 88 5.18 27.57 -0.49
C PRO A 88 4.69 26.28 0.18
N SER A 89 3.63 26.40 0.98
CA SER A 89 3.13 25.45 1.99
C SER A 89 2.25 24.31 1.44
N TRP A 90 2.60 23.74 0.29
CA TRP A 90 1.83 22.66 -0.35
C TRP A 90 2.72 21.63 -1.05
N LEU A 91 2.21 20.40 -1.14
CA LEU A 91 2.88 19.25 -1.74
C LEU A 91 1.90 18.49 -2.65
N ILE A 92 2.45 17.87 -3.69
CA ILE A 92 1.72 17.07 -4.66
C ILE A 92 1.94 15.60 -4.36
N ASP A 93 0.86 14.82 -4.45
CA ASP A 93 0.99 13.38 -4.56
C ASP A 93 1.11 12.97 -6.06
N PRO A 94 2.32 12.59 -6.53
CA PRO A 94 2.54 12.27 -7.95
C PRO A 94 1.74 11.06 -8.41
N GLU A 95 1.41 10.12 -7.51
CA GLU A 95 0.66 8.91 -7.86
C GLU A 95 -0.83 9.23 -8.03
N ARG A 96 -1.40 10.05 -7.13
CA ARG A 96 -2.77 10.55 -7.31
C ARG A 96 -2.92 11.41 -8.55
N LEU A 97 -1.90 12.21 -8.87
CA LEU A 97 -1.87 13.01 -10.09
C LEU A 97 -1.88 12.09 -11.33
N LYS A 98 -1.09 11.00 -11.34
CA LYS A 98 -1.09 9.99 -12.40
C LYS A 98 -2.45 9.30 -12.56
N GLN A 99 -3.07 8.89 -11.45
CA GLN A 99 -4.42 8.29 -11.46
C GLN A 99 -5.46 9.25 -12.03
N ARG A 100 -5.39 10.54 -11.67
CA ARG A 100 -6.26 11.58 -12.21
C ARG A 100 -6.04 11.80 -13.70
N SER A 101 -4.79 11.82 -14.18
CA SER A 101 -4.47 11.86 -15.61
C SER A 101 -5.13 10.70 -16.36
N LYS A 102 -5.01 9.47 -15.84
CA LYS A 102 -5.66 8.27 -16.42
C LYS A 102 -7.18 8.40 -16.49
N ALA A 103 -7.81 8.90 -15.43
CA ALA A 103 -9.26 9.13 -15.39
C ALA A 103 -9.70 10.17 -16.43
N LEU A 104 -8.97 11.30 -16.54
CA LEU A 104 -9.27 12.33 -17.54
C LEU A 104 -9.11 11.81 -18.97
N ILE A 105 -8.01 11.11 -19.29
CA ILE A 105 -7.79 10.49 -20.60
C ILE A 105 -8.94 9.54 -20.95
N THR A 106 -9.35 8.69 -20.01
CA THR A 106 -10.46 7.74 -20.21
C THR A 106 -11.77 8.47 -20.47
N SER A 107 -12.10 9.50 -19.67
CA SER A 107 -13.33 10.28 -19.80
C SER A 107 -13.40 11.04 -21.14
N GLN A 108 -12.28 11.54 -21.65
CA GLN A 108 -12.20 12.27 -22.91
C GLN A 108 -12.33 11.34 -24.11
N ARG A 109 -11.80 10.11 -24.04
CA ARG A 109 -11.97 9.07 -25.07
C ARG A 109 -13.44 8.67 -25.24
N ILE A 110 -14.20 8.64 -24.15
CA ILE A 110 -15.64 8.31 -24.17
C ILE A 110 -16.47 9.43 -24.84
N ARG A 111 -16.06 10.70 -24.73
CA ARG A 111 -16.83 11.86 -25.21
C ARG A 111 -16.59 12.24 -26.68
N ARG A 112 -15.53 11.75 -27.34
CA ARG A 112 -15.20 12.15 -28.73
C ARG A 112 -15.81 11.18 -29.75
N VAL A 113 -16.59 11.73 -30.69
CA VAL A 113 -17.19 11.02 -31.85
C VAL A 113 -16.14 10.61 -32.90
N VAL A 114 -14.96 11.22 -32.88
CA VAL A 114 -13.80 10.85 -33.72
C VAL A 114 -12.62 10.55 -32.80
N ALA A 115 -12.20 9.28 -32.76
CA ALA A 115 -10.96 8.90 -32.09
C ALA A 115 -9.78 9.49 -32.87
N VAL A 116 -8.89 10.21 -32.21
CA VAL A 116 -7.59 10.59 -32.79
C VAL A 116 -6.59 9.62 -32.18
N GLN A 117 -6.06 8.70 -32.98
CA GLN A 117 -5.10 7.71 -32.50
C GLN A 117 -3.67 8.25 -32.70
N LYS A 118 -2.82 8.01 -31.69
CA LYS A 118 -1.38 8.23 -31.78
C LYS A 118 -0.82 7.37 -32.91
N SER A 119 0.09 7.92 -33.71
CA SER A 119 0.76 7.13 -34.75
C SER A 119 1.43 5.89 -34.11
N THR A 120 1.17 4.72 -34.70
CA THR A 120 1.60 3.41 -34.19
C THR A 120 3.12 3.27 -34.06
N ASP A 121 3.86 4.10 -34.79
CA ASP A 121 5.33 4.04 -34.88
C ASP A 121 6.06 4.96 -33.92
N PHE A 122 5.37 5.79 -33.12
CA PHE A 122 6.03 6.74 -32.23
C PHE A 122 7.04 6.08 -31.28
N TRP A 123 6.66 4.95 -30.68
CA TRP A 123 7.53 4.22 -29.74
C TRP A 123 8.66 3.43 -30.43
N ASN A 124 8.60 3.26 -31.76
CA ASN A 124 9.67 2.65 -32.56
C ASN A 124 10.76 3.66 -32.95
N ASP A 125 10.63 4.94 -32.57
CA ASP A 125 11.64 5.95 -32.87
C ASP A 125 12.95 5.61 -32.15
N SER A 126 14.00 5.37 -32.95
CA SER A 126 15.34 5.03 -32.47
C SER A 126 15.89 6.02 -31.45
N ARG A 127 15.51 7.30 -31.52
CA ARG A 127 15.97 8.35 -30.60
C ARG A 127 15.43 8.16 -29.19
N ILE A 128 14.20 7.67 -29.03
CA ILE A 128 13.60 7.36 -27.73
C ILE A 128 14.33 6.17 -27.10
N THR A 129 14.52 5.12 -27.90
CA THR A 129 15.25 3.90 -27.55
C THR A 129 16.68 4.21 -27.10
N GLU A 130 17.40 5.06 -27.86
CA GLU A 130 18.76 5.48 -27.58
C GLU A 130 18.84 6.36 -26.31
N TRP A 131 17.90 7.30 -26.13
CA TRP A 131 17.83 8.11 -24.91
C TRP A 131 17.66 7.25 -23.66
N ALA A 132 16.71 6.31 -23.70
CA ALA A 132 16.37 5.48 -22.55
C ALA A 132 17.50 4.53 -22.16
N SER A 133 18.26 4.02 -23.14
CA SER A 133 19.30 2.99 -22.94
C SER A 133 20.72 3.52 -22.75
N LYS A 134 20.99 4.81 -23.02
CA LYS A 134 22.31 5.43 -22.83
C LYS A 134 22.81 5.25 -21.37
N ASP A 135 24.09 5.01 -21.17
CA ASP A 135 24.66 4.91 -19.81
C ASP A 135 24.92 6.29 -19.15
N GLN A 136 24.95 7.37 -19.94
CA GLN A 136 25.20 8.75 -19.47
C GLN A 136 23.91 9.56 -19.36
N SER A 137 23.94 10.64 -18.59
CA SER A 137 22.84 11.59 -18.51
C SER A 137 22.43 12.10 -19.90
N SER A 138 21.13 12.18 -20.17
CA SER A 138 20.61 12.55 -21.48
C SER A 138 19.21 13.14 -21.42
N LEU A 139 18.96 14.10 -22.31
CA LEU A 139 17.68 14.79 -22.47
C LEU A 139 17.01 14.35 -23.79
N ILE A 140 15.70 14.15 -23.77
CA ILE A 140 14.86 14.00 -24.97
C ILE A 140 13.69 14.98 -24.91
N LEU A 141 13.37 15.57 -26.07
CA LEU A 141 12.26 16.49 -26.25
C LEU A 141 11.15 15.77 -27.03
N LEU A 142 9.96 15.66 -26.44
CA LEU A 142 8.79 15.06 -27.08
C LEU A 142 7.76 16.15 -27.33
N GLN A 143 7.61 16.55 -28.59
CA GLN A 143 6.78 17.70 -28.97
C GLN A 143 5.55 17.27 -29.74
N GLY A 144 4.36 17.65 -29.27
CA GLY A 144 3.13 17.56 -30.04
C GLY A 144 2.62 18.93 -30.49
N SER A 145 1.30 19.06 -30.58
CA SER A 145 0.59 20.32 -30.82
C SER A 145 -0.52 20.52 -29.79
N HIS A 146 -1.00 21.76 -29.65
CA HIS A 146 -2.09 22.08 -28.73
C HIS A 146 -3.37 21.25 -29.01
N MET A 147 -3.61 20.88 -30.28
CA MET A 147 -4.75 20.07 -30.70
C MET A 147 -4.72 18.63 -30.16
N ILE A 148 -3.54 18.14 -29.78
CA ILE A 148 -3.33 16.76 -29.32
C ILE A 148 -2.83 16.68 -27.87
N ARG A 149 -3.10 17.71 -27.06
CA ARG A 149 -2.66 17.78 -25.65
C ARG A 149 -2.98 16.52 -24.83
N ASP A 150 -4.14 15.90 -25.07
CA ASP A 150 -4.56 14.68 -24.36
C ASP A 150 -3.73 13.46 -24.79
N VAL A 151 -3.26 13.42 -26.04
CA VAL A 151 -2.35 12.38 -26.55
C VAL A 151 -0.96 12.53 -25.93
N ILE A 152 -0.53 13.75 -25.67
CA ILE A 152 0.75 14.04 -25.00
C ILE A 152 0.68 13.61 -23.53
N GLU A 153 -0.42 13.92 -22.84
CA GLU A 153 -0.64 13.43 -21.46
C GLU A 153 -0.68 11.90 -21.41
N SER A 154 -1.40 11.24 -22.34
CA SER A 154 -1.38 9.78 -22.47
C SER A 154 0.03 9.22 -22.72
N THR A 155 0.82 9.90 -23.56
CA THR A 155 2.19 9.50 -23.85
C THR A 155 3.11 9.63 -22.64
N ALA A 156 2.93 10.67 -21.81
CA ALA A 156 3.68 10.82 -20.57
C ALA A 156 3.33 9.69 -19.58
N VAL A 157 2.04 9.40 -19.39
CA VAL A 157 1.58 8.31 -18.51
C VAL A 157 2.09 6.95 -18.98
N GLU A 158 1.98 6.65 -20.28
CA GLU A 158 2.53 5.44 -20.89
C GLU A 158 4.03 5.30 -20.59
N LEU A 159 4.82 6.36 -20.84
CA LEU A 159 6.26 6.34 -20.57
C LEU A 159 6.57 6.03 -19.10
N ILE A 160 5.85 6.66 -18.17
CA ILE A 160 6.02 6.46 -16.74
C ILE A 160 5.71 5.01 -16.37
N GLU A 161 4.56 4.48 -16.78
CA GLU A 161 4.17 3.10 -16.48
C GLU A 161 5.18 2.10 -17.02
N HIS A 162 5.68 2.31 -18.24
CA HIS A 162 6.69 1.44 -18.82
C HIS A 162 8.02 1.47 -18.05
N LEU A 163 8.50 2.65 -17.65
CA LEU A 163 9.72 2.76 -16.85
C LEU A 163 9.54 2.09 -15.47
N GLN A 164 8.36 2.21 -14.86
CA GLN A 164 8.01 1.53 -13.61
C GLN A 164 7.96 0.00 -13.76
N GLU A 165 7.37 -0.51 -14.85
CA GLU A 165 7.33 -1.95 -15.16
C GLU A 165 8.74 -2.55 -15.33
N GLN A 166 9.72 -1.73 -15.74
CA GLN A 166 11.13 -2.11 -15.88
C GLN A 166 11.96 -1.85 -14.61
N ASP A 167 11.31 -1.60 -13.46
CA ASP A 167 11.95 -1.37 -12.15
C ASP A 167 12.97 -0.21 -12.17
N GLN A 168 12.69 0.83 -12.96
CA GLN A 168 13.53 2.02 -13.05
C GLN A 168 13.09 3.06 -12.03
N HIS A 169 14.06 3.66 -11.32
CA HIS A 169 13.81 4.81 -10.45
C HIS A 169 13.29 5.99 -11.28
N THR A 170 11.99 6.25 -11.19
CA THR A 170 11.30 7.21 -12.05
C THR A 170 10.52 8.20 -11.19
N ILE A 171 10.69 9.49 -11.47
CA ILE A 171 9.89 10.58 -10.91
C ILE A 171 9.21 11.35 -12.03
N TRP A 172 8.09 12.00 -11.73
CA TRP A 172 7.30 12.65 -12.78
C TRP A 172 6.48 13.84 -12.33
N ILE A 173 6.12 14.67 -13.31
CA ILE A 173 5.17 15.78 -13.19
C ILE A 173 4.23 15.72 -14.41
N LEU A 174 2.93 15.70 -14.13
CA LEU A 174 1.86 15.56 -15.13
C LEU A 174 0.95 16.79 -15.15
N ASN A 175 0.15 16.96 -16.20
CA ASN A 175 -0.65 18.17 -16.41
C ASN A 175 -1.99 18.17 -15.64
N ALA A 176 -2.47 17.01 -15.18
CA ALA A 176 -3.83 16.83 -14.64
C ALA A 176 -4.10 17.44 -13.24
N ILE A 177 -3.50 18.58 -12.92
CA ILE A 177 -3.65 19.23 -11.62
C ILE A 177 -5.10 19.74 -11.45
N PRO A 178 -5.73 19.57 -10.28
CA PRO A 178 -7.05 20.12 -10.00
C PRO A 178 -7.11 21.66 -10.15
N SER A 179 -8.16 22.18 -10.79
CA SER A 179 -8.50 23.61 -10.78
C SER A 179 -8.99 24.02 -9.38
N ASN A 180 -8.47 25.12 -8.82
CA ASN A 180 -8.74 25.54 -7.44
C ASN A 180 -10.09 26.30 -7.28
N PRO A 181 -10.93 26.00 -6.26
CA PRO A 181 -12.11 26.80 -5.89
C PRO A 181 -11.81 28.09 -5.08
N GLY A 182 -10.54 28.42 -4.76
CA GLY A 182 -10.21 29.46 -3.75
C GLY A 182 -9.17 30.53 -4.11
N GLY A 183 -8.82 30.74 -5.38
CA GLY A 183 -8.07 31.94 -5.84
C GLY A 183 -6.61 32.13 -5.37
N THR A 184 -6.07 31.33 -4.46
CA THR A 184 -4.71 31.50 -3.87
C THR A 184 -3.63 30.60 -4.46
N ILE A 185 -4.00 29.54 -5.20
CA ILE A 185 -3.03 28.76 -6.00
C ILE A 185 -2.91 29.45 -7.36
N ALA A 186 -2.33 30.65 -7.35
CA ALA A 186 -1.99 31.41 -8.54
C ALA A 186 -1.03 30.57 -9.42
N SER A 187 -1.25 30.63 -10.74
CA SER A 187 -0.47 30.02 -11.83
C SER A 187 0.90 29.43 -11.43
N TRP A 188 0.99 28.11 -11.47
CA TRP A 188 2.21 27.36 -11.16
C TRP A 188 3.36 27.84 -12.05
N GLY A 189 4.45 28.27 -11.42
CA GLY A 189 5.66 28.71 -12.11
C GLY A 189 6.70 27.61 -12.21
N GLY A 190 7.73 27.85 -13.03
CA GLY A 190 8.83 26.91 -13.22
C GLY A 190 9.50 26.50 -11.89
N ASN A 191 9.79 27.46 -11.02
CA ASN A 191 10.42 27.21 -9.71
C ASN A 191 9.61 26.24 -8.84
N SER A 192 8.28 26.37 -8.82
CA SER A 192 7.41 25.50 -8.03
C SER A 192 7.47 24.05 -8.55
N ILE A 193 7.56 23.85 -9.86
CA ILE A 193 7.73 22.51 -10.44
C ILE A 193 9.09 21.92 -10.08
N LEU A 194 10.17 22.71 -10.21
CA LEU A 194 11.52 22.25 -9.86
C LEU A 194 11.64 21.88 -8.38
N LYS A 195 10.97 22.63 -7.49
CA LYS A 195 10.83 22.26 -6.08
C LYS A 195 10.21 20.88 -5.91
N GLN A 196 9.09 20.61 -6.58
CA GLN A 196 8.39 19.33 -6.45
C GLN A 196 9.24 18.16 -6.98
N ILE A 197 10.02 18.40 -8.04
CA ILE A 197 11.01 17.43 -8.54
C ILE A 197 12.08 17.17 -7.48
N ALA A 198 12.66 18.21 -6.88
CA ALA A 198 13.66 18.07 -5.83
C ALA A 198 13.15 17.25 -4.64
N ILE A 199 11.91 17.50 -4.20
CA ILE A 199 11.28 16.74 -3.10
C ILE A 199 11.07 15.28 -3.45
N GLN A 200 10.62 14.97 -4.67
CA GLN A 200 10.49 13.57 -5.11
C GLN A 200 11.84 12.84 -5.12
N ILE A 201 12.93 13.51 -5.54
CA ILE A 201 14.28 12.94 -5.51
C ILE A 201 14.71 12.65 -4.07
N LEU A 202 14.57 13.64 -3.17
CA LEU A 202 14.99 13.52 -1.77
C LEU A 202 14.22 12.42 -1.02
N LYS A 203 12.91 12.30 -1.26
CA LYS A 203 12.08 11.23 -0.70
C LYS A 203 12.59 9.83 -1.09
N GLY A 204 13.14 9.68 -2.29
CA GLY A 204 13.70 8.42 -2.79
C GLY A 204 15.19 8.22 -2.50
N ASN A 205 15.89 9.23 -1.99
CA ASN A 205 17.33 9.17 -1.77
C ASN A 205 17.68 8.66 -0.38
N ALA A 206 18.05 7.39 -0.27
CA ALA A 206 18.44 6.78 1.01
C ALA A 206 19.70 7.40 1.65
N SER A 207 20.54 8.11 0.88
CA SER A 207 21.71 8.81 1.41
C SER A 207 21.36 10.15 2.09
N PHE A 208 20.16 10.69 1.83
CA PHE A 208 19.67 11.91 2.46
C PHE A 208 18.97 11.54 3.78
N ASN A 209 19.73 11.47 4.87
CA ASN A 209 19.19 10.97 6.14
C ASN A 209 19.81 11.60 7.41
N SER A 210 20.67 12.61 7.32
CA SER A 210 21.28 13.24 8.50
C SER A 210 20.78 14.67 8.78
N LEU A 211 21.02 15.19 10.00
CA LEU A 211 20.74 16.61 10.32
C LEU A 211 21.55 17.55 9.43
N ASN A 212 22.79 17.19 9.12
CA ASN A 212 23.64 17.98 8.25
C ASN A 212 23.06 18.08 6.85
N ASP A 213 22.52 16.98 6.32
CA ASP A 213 21.85 17.00 5.03
C ASP A 213 20.61 17.90 5.06
N LEU A 214 19.76 17.73 6.09
CA LEU A 214 18.57 18.55 6.26
C LEU A 214 18.92 20.04 6.36
N ALA A 215 19.84 20.43 7.23
CA ALA A 215 20.20 21.83 7.43
C ALA A 215 20.77 22.47 6.17
N ASN A 216 21.65 21.75 5.45
CA ASN A 216 22.20 22.24 4.18
C ASN A 216 21.09 22.45 3.15
N MET A 217 20.13 21.52 3.06
CA MET A 217 19.05 21.63 2.09
C MET A 217 18.00 22.68 2.47
N VAL A 218 17.74 22.91 3.76
CA VAL A 218 16.82 23.98 4.23
C VAL A 218 17.33 25.33 3.76
N GLY A 219 18.62 25.65 4.00
CA GLY A 219 19.20 26.91 3.55
C GLY A 219 19.11 27.10 2.04
N LEU A 220 19.41 26.05 1.27
CA LEU A 220 19.28 26.10 -0.19
C LEU A 220 17.82 26.35 -0.64
N PHE A 221 16.85 25.68 -0.02
CA PHE A 221 15.42 25.84 -0.34
C PHE A 221 14.91 27.25 -0.01
N GLU A 222 15.35 27.84 1.10
CA GLU A 222 14.99 29.21 1.49
C GLU A 222 15.55 30.26 0.52
N ASP A 223 16.79 30.08 0.06
CA ASP A 223 17.47 31.01 -0.85
C ASP A 223 17.04 30.86 -2.33
N ALA A 224 16.35 29.76 -2.68
CA ALA A 224 16.05 29.40 -4.06
C ALA A 224 14.93 30.26 -4.68
N SER A 225 15.34 31.34 -5.34
CA SER A 225 14.45 32.29 -6.02
C SER A 225 14.47 32.18 -7.56
N SER A 226 15.44 31.47 -8.13
CA SER A 226 15.61 31.30 -9.58
C SER A 226 15.69 29.83 -10.00
N ALA A 227 15.43 29.55 -11.28
CA ALA A 227 15.60 28.21 -11.83
C ALA A 227 17.05 27.71 -11.64
N GLU A 228 18.05 28.57 -11.80
CA GLU A 228 19.47 28.24 -11.58
C GLU A 228 19.71 27.68 -10.16
N ASN A 229 19.14 28.32 -9.13
CA ASN A 229 19.25 27.82 -7.75
C ASN A 229 18.60 26.44 -7.61
N TRP A 230 17.45 26.24 -8.21
CA TRP A 230 16.77 24.94 -8.18
C TRP A 230 17.56 23.85 -8.90
N PHE A 231 18.23 24.14 -10.01
CA PHE A 231 19.11 23.17 -10.68
C PHE A 231 20.35 22.81 -9.84
N GLN A 232 20.88 23.75 -9.04
CA GLN A 232 21.93 23.46 -8.04
C GLN A 232 21.40 22.56 -6.91
N ILE A 233 20.17 22.78 -6.46
CA ILE A 233 19.48 21.90 -5.50
C ILE A 233 19.31 20.49 -6.08
N LEU A 234 18.87 20.38 -7.33
CA LEU A 234 18.73 19.08 -8.01
C LEU A 234 20.08 18.35 -8.11
N ALA A 235 21.17 19.07 -8.43
CA ALA A 235 22.52 18.49 -8.43
C ALA A 235 22.90 17.92 -7.06
N THR A 236 22.51 18.59 -5.98
CA THR A 236 22.78 18.16 -4.61
C THR A 236 21.91 16.98 -4.22
N ALA A 237 20.61 17.02 -4.51
CA ALA A 237 19.64 15.96 -4.20
C ALA A 237 19.93 14.65 -4.94
N LEU A 238 20.54 14.73 -6.13
CA LEU A 238 20.91 13.59 -6.95
C LEU A 238 22.22 12.92 -6.55
N LYS A 239 22.96 13.46 -5.58
CA LYS A 239 24.20 12.82 -5.11
C LYS A 239 23.92 11.40 -4.64
N ALA A 240 24.88 10.53 -4.93
CA ALA A 240 24.83 9.10 -4.63
C ALA A 240 23.67 8.32 -5.28
N ILE A 241 22.91 8.89 -6.23
CA ILE A 241 21.91 8.13 -7.00
C ILE A 241 22.57 7.61 -8.29
N PRO A 242 22.66 6.29 -8.54
CA PRO A 242 23.36 5.79 -9.72
C PRO A 242 22.67 6.16 -11.04
N GLN A 243 21.34 6.06 -11.08
CA GLN A 243 20.54 6.33 -12.27
C GLN A 243 19.12 6.75 -11.88
N MET A 244 18.55 7.71 -12.59
CA MET A 244 17.16 8.17 -12.39
C MET A 244 16.54 8.67 -13.68
N TYR A 245 15.25 8.40 -13.85
CA TYR A 245 14.40 8.92 -14.93
C TYR A 245 13.47 10.01 -14.41
N VAL A 246 13.34 11.08 -15.20
CA VAL A 246 12.49 12.24 -14.89
C VAL A 246 11.61 12.51 -16.11
N VAL A 247 10.29 12.37 -15.94
CA VAL A 247 9.31 12.61 -17.01
C VAL A 247 8.47 13.84 -16.65
N ILE A 248 8.55 14.89 -17.46
CA ILE A 248 7.87 16.16 -17.19
C ILE A 248 6.98 16.54 -18.37
N ASN A 249 5.67 16.65 -18.13
CA ASN A 249 4.77 17.31 -19.06
C ASN A 249 4.71 18.82 -18.77
N LEU A 250 5.34 19.61 -19.64
CA LEU A 250 5.38 21.08 -19.56
C LEU A 250 3.99 21.74 -19.72
N GLY A 251 2.97 20.99 -20.15
CA GLY A 251 1.59 21.45 -20.13
C GLY A 251 1.14 21.96 -18.76
N VAL A 252 1.74 21.41 -17.69
CA VAL A 252 1.51 21.80 -16.29
C VAL A 252 1.68 23.30 -16.01
N LEU A 253 2.53 23.98 -16.80
CA LEU A 253 2.82 25.41 -16.63
C LEU A 253 1.76 26.32 -17.28
N GLY A 254 0.90 25.78 -18.14
CA GLY A 254 -0.15 26.55 -18.82
C GLY A 254 0.39 27.81 -19.51
N SER A 255 -0.10 28.98 -19.10
CA SER A 255 0.35 30.28 -19.62
C SER A 255 1.78 30.67 -19.24
N ARG A 256 2.39 30.00 -18.25
CA ARG A 256 3.76 30.22 -17.77
C ARG A 256 4.77 29.27 -18.37
N ILE A 257 4.47 28.64 -19.50
CA ILE A 257 5.39 27.70 -20.17
C ILE A 257 6.74 28.32 -20.52
N SER A 258 6.82 29.66 -20.67
CA SER A 258 8.07 30.41 -20.83
C SER A 258 9.03 30.24 -19.66
N ASP A 259 8.54 29.94 -18.45
CA ASP A 259 9.39 29.67 -17.28
C ASP A 259 10.30 28.44 -17.49
N ALA A 260 9.96 27.56 -18.45
CA ALA A 260 10.73 26.38 -18.81
C ALA A 260 11.60 26.55 -20.07
N GLU A 261 11.64 27.74 -20.67
CA GLU A 261 12.40 27.99 -21.91
C GLU A 261 13.90 27.70 -21.75
N SER A 262 14.49 28.03 -20.60
CA SER A 262 15.91 27.79 -20.30
C SER A 262 16.21 26.36 -19.81
N TRP A 263 15.20 25.58 -19.44
CA TRP A 263 15.40 24.28 -18.79
C TRP A 263 16.22 23.29 -19.62
N PRO A 264 16.04 23.17 -20.95
CA PRO A 264 16.88 22.28 -21.74
C PRO A 264 18.37 22.59 -21.58
N GLN A 265 18.75 23.87 -21.59
CA GLN A 265 20.14 24.28 -21.38
C GLN A 265 20.61 24.06 -19.93
N GLN A 266 19.75 24.33 -18.95
CA GLN A 266 20.09 24.09 -17.54
C GLN A 266 20.22 22.59 -17.21
N PHE A 267 19.41 21.72 -17.82
CA PHE A 267 19.58 20.26 -17.71
C PHE A 267 20.92 19.80 -18.29
N LEU A 268 21.37 20.37 -19.40
CA LEU A 268 22.70 20.05 -19.95
C LEU A 268 23.81 20.48 -18.98
N GLY A 269 23.73 21.69 -18.40
CA GLY A 269 24.67 22.12 -17.36
C GLY A 269 24.64 21.24 -16.10
N LEU A 270 23.45 20.78 -15.70
CA LEU A 270 23.29 19.80 -14.63
C LEU A 270 23.95 18.46 -14.97
N PHE A 271 23.82 17.98 -16.22
CA PHE A 271 24.47 16.73 -16.63
C PHE A 271 25.99 16.81 -16.54
N GLU A 272 26.59 17.93 -16.96
CA GLU A 272 28.04 18.17 -16.79
C GLU A 272 28.44 18.19 -15.32
N THR A 273 27.60 18.81 -14.48
CA THR A 273 27.83 18.88 -13.03
C THR A 273 27.78 17.48 -12.40
N LEU A 274 26.78 16.67 -12.75
CA LEU A 274 26.62 15.31 -12.23
C LEU A 274 27.75 14.39 -12.70
N GLN A 275 28.17 14.52 -13.96
CA GLN A 275 29.31 13.77 -14.50
C GLN A 275 30.61 14.06 -13.75
N LYS A 276 30.84 15.31 -13.34
CA LYS A 276 32.02 15.71 -12.56
C LYS A 276 31.95 15.32 -11.09
N SER A 277 30.76 15.29 -10.49
CA SER A 277 30.59 15.26 -9.03
C SER A 277 30.05 13.96 -8.44
N SER A 278 29.24 13.18 -9.17
CA SER A 278 28.52 12.04 -8.61
C SER A 278 28.51 10.79 -9.49
N GLY A 279 28.74 10.93 -10.80
CA GLY A 279 28.59 9.83 -11.75
C GLY A 279 27.13 9.39 -11.96
N THR A 280 26.16 10.15 -11.46
CA THR A 280 24.72 9.90 -11.63
C THR A 280 24.32 10.00 -13.09
N ALA A 281 23.63 8.99 -13.60
CA ALA A 281 23.02 9.00 -14.93
C ALA A 281 21.57 9.50 -14.86
N LEU A 282 21.33 10.77 -15.22
CA LEU A 282 20.02 11.41 -15.20
C LEU A 282 19.37 11.39 -16.59
N LYS A 283 18.19 10.77 -16.70
CA LYS A 283 17.42 10.62 -17.94
C LYS A 283 16.19 11.49 -17.93
N VAL A 284 16.18 12.55 -18.72
CA VAL A 284 15.09 13.54 -18.68
C VAL A 284 14.28 13.49 -19.97
N ALA A 285 12.97 13.36 -19.86
CA ALA A 285 12.02 13.51 -20.96
C ALA A 285 11.13 14.74 -20.71
N LEU A 286 11.24 15.73 -21.59
CA LEU A 286 10.38 16.91 -21.58
C LEU A 286 9.31 16.78 -22.65
N LEU A 287 8.04 16.71 -22.24
CA LEU A 287 6.90 16.66 -23.13
C LEU A 287 6.25 18.03 -23.21
N SER A 288 5.96 18.51 -24.43
CA SER A 288 5.30 19.79 -24.64
C SER A 288 4.28 19.73 -25.77
N HIS A 289 3.14 20.38 -25.56
CA HIS A 289 2.13 20.63 -26.58
C HIS A 289 2.40 21.92 -27.38
N SER A 290 3.32 22.75 -26.90
CA SER A 290 3.81 23.96 -27.57
C SER A 290 5.17 23.70 -28.21
N PRO A 291 5.50 24.38 -29.32
CA PRO A 291 6.83 24.28 -29.90
C PRO A 291 7.93 24.67 -28.92
N PHE A 292 9.02 23.90 -28.89
CA PHE A 292 10.23 24.32 -28.20
C PHE A 292 10.85 25.53 -28.94
N PRO A 293 11.39 26.52 -28.20
CA PRO A 293 11.95 27.73 -28.80
C PRO A 293 13.22 27.39 -29.59
N ASN A 294 13.57 28.23 -30.58
CA ASN A 294 14.73 28.01 -31.45
C ASN A 294 16.04 27.87 -30.68
N SER A 295 16.19 28.58 -29.56
CA SER A 295 17.30 28.45 -28.60
C SER A 295 17.48 27.04 -28.04
N THR A 296 16.38 26.29 -27.90
CA THR A 296 16.39 24.89 -27.49
C THR A 296 16.73 23.97 -28.67
N LEU A 297 16.27 24.31 -29.88
CA LEU A 297 16.47 23.51 -31.09
C LEU A 297 17.91 23.54 -31.62
N THR A 298 18.69 24.55 -31.25
CA THR A 298 20.12 24.63 -31.56
C THR A 298 20.97 23.72 -30.66
N LEU A 299 20.43 23.29 -29.52
CA LEU A 299 21.03 22.23 -28.71
C LEU A 299 20.92 20.93 -29.52
N LYS A 300 21.99 20.13 -29.62
CA LYS A 300 22.01 18.82 -30.31
C LYS A 300 21.17 17.74 -29.58
N THR A 301 20.05 18.14 -29.00
CA THR A 301 19.13 17.33 -28.21
C THR A 301 18.13 16.63 -29.14
N PRO A 302 17.90 15.32 -28.99
CA PRO A 302 16.94 14.62 -29.82
C PRO A 302 15.51 15.15 -29.61
N LEU A 303 14.89 15.63 -30.69
CA LEU A 303 13.48 16.06 -30.74
C LEU A 303 12.64 15.05 -31.51
N VAL A 304 11.67 14.44 -30.84
CA VAL A 304 10.69 13.52 -31.45
C VAL A 304 9.33 14.19 -31.50
N ARG A 305 8.71 14.22 -32.69
CA ARG A 305 7.37 14.81 -32.86
C ARG A 305 6.30 13.75 -32.62
N ILE A 306 5.37 14.04 -31.71
CA ILE A 306 4.16 13.24 -31.49
C ILE A 306 3.16 13.64 -32.56
N THR A 307 2.82 12.71 -33.44
CA THR A 307 1.81 12.89 -34.49
C THR A 307 0.62 11.96 -34.27
N THR A 308 -0.51 12.34 -34.83
CA THR A 308 -1.75 11.57 -34.75
C THR A 308 -2.31 11.32 -36.14
N THR A 309 -2.89 10.15 -36.35
CA THR A 309 -3.60 9.82 -37.59
C THR A 309 -5.11 10.00 -37.40
N PRO A 310 -5.83 10.58 -38.37
CA PRO A 310 -7.30 10.63 -38.35
C PRO A 310 -7.87 9.21 -38.43
N THR A 311 -8.92 8.92 -37.67
CA THR A 311 -9.67 7.66 -37.86
C THR A 311 -10.47 7.73 -39.16
N PRO A 312 -10.47 6.70 -40.03
CA PRO A 312 -11.17 6.72 -41.31
C PRO A 312 -12.70 6.97 -41.17
N PRO A 313 -13.33 7.76 -42.08
CA PRO A 313 -14.77 7.96 -42.07
C PRO A 313 -15.51 6.64 -42.37
N GLY A 314 -16.41 6.21 -41.49
CA GLY A 314 -17.20 4.98 -41.65
C GLY A 314 -17.11 4.00 -40.48
N GLN A 315 -16.15 4.17 -39.57
CA GLN A 315 -16.20 3.56 -38.23
C GLN A 315 -17.00 4.45 -37.28
N THR A 316 -18.30 4.58 -37.52
CA THR A 316 -19.22 5.10 -36.51
C THR A 316 -19.20 4.11 -35.35
N MET A 317 -18.80 4.56 -34.15
CA MET A 317 -18.92 3.76 -32.92
C MET A 317 -20.39 3.57 -32.54
N ILE A 318 -21.10 2.73 -33.29
CA ILE A 318 -22.25 1.99 -32.77
C ILE A 318 -21.68 0.64 -32.40
N THR A 319 -21.44 0.38 -31.11
CA THR A 319 -21.46 -0.99 -30.55
C THR A 319 -21.28 -1.00 -29.03
N ARG A 320 -22.37 -1.32 -28.32
CA ARG A 320 -22.31 -2.24 -27.17
C ARG A 320 -21.92 -3.62 -27.72
N GLN A 321 -20.64 -3.86 -28.00
CA GLN A 321 -20.11 -5.20 -28.26
C GLN A 321 -18.69 -5.27 -27.71
N ASN A 322 -18.46 -6.26 -26.84
CA ASN A 322 -17.17 -6.87 -26.53
C ASN A 322 -15.98 -5.91 -26.30
N PHE A 323 -15.86 -5.36 -25.08
CA PHE A 323 -14.54 -5.09 -24.49
C PHE A 323 -13.93 -6.39 -23.92
N GLY A 324 -14.04 -7.48 -24.68
CA GLY A 324 -13.21 -8.66 -24.52
C GLY A 324 -11.82 -8.33 -25.06
N ARG A 325 -10.81 -8.50 -24.19
CA ARG A 325 -9.40 -8.76 -24.53
C ARG A 325 -9.03 -8.59 -26.01
N THR A 326 -8.71 -7.38 -26.41
CA THR A 326 -7.50 -7.19 -27.21
C THR A 326 -6.34 -7.04 -26.21
N ARG A 327 -5.74 -8.19 -25.85
CA ARG A 327 -4.33 -8.26 -25.43
C ARG A 327 -3.47 -7.87 -26.64
N GLY A 328 -3.53 -6.60 -26.99
CA GLY A 328 -2.87 -5.97 -28.11
C GLY A 328 -2.69 -4.49 -27.81
N GLY A 329 -2.39 -4.14 -26.55
CA GLY A 329 -1.75 -2.86 -26.29
C GLY A 329 -0.47 -2.85 -27.11
N HIS A 330 -0.29 -1.82 -27.94
CA HIS A 330 0.95 -1.63 -28.69
C HIS A 330 2.10 -1.79 -27.69
N ARG A 331 2.88 -2.87 -27.83
CA ARG A 331 4.11 -3.03 -27.05
C ARG A 331 4.94 -1.80 -27.33
N MET A 332 5.18 -0.97 -26.30
CA MET A 332 6.27 -0.02 -26.35
C MET A 332 7.52 -0.84 -26.65
N ASN A 333 8.09 -0.68 -27.85
CA ASN A 333 9.37 -1.27 -28.22
C ASN A 333 10.52 -0.45 -27.61
N LEU A 334 10.40 -0.12 -26.33
CA LEU A 334 11.54 0.31 -25.54
C LEU A 334 12.36 -0.95 -25.21
N PRO A 335 13.69 -0.89 -25.31
CA PRO A 335 14.54 -2.04 -25.04
C PRO A 335 14.47 -2.37 -23.54
N VAL A 336 14.73 -3.62 -23.18
CA VAL A 336 14.91 -3.99 -21.76
C VAL A 336 16.03 -3.13 -21.19
N LEU A 337 15.68 -2.23 -20.27
CA LEU A 337 16.62 -1.30 -19.69
C LEU A 337 17.52 -2.03 -18.69
N LYS A 338 18.80 -1.62 -18.61
CA LYS A 338 19.72 -2.18 -17.62
C LYS A 338 19.14 -1.91 -16.23
N LYS A 339 19.14 -2.95 -15.37
CA LYS A 339 18.71 -2.78 -13.98
C LYS A 339 19.59 -1.73 -13.29
N PRO A 340 19.04 -0.91 -12.38
CA PRO A 340 19.83 0.05 -11.63
C PRO A 340 21.00 -0.65 -10.93
N LYS A 341 22.20 -0.07 -10.99
CA LYS A 341 23.31 -0.53 -10.14
C LYS A 341 22.87 -0.32 -8.69
N GLN A 342 22.73 -1.39 -7.92
CA GLN A 342 22.44 -1.27 -6.48
C GLN A 342 23.57 -0.49 -5.81
N LEU A 343 23.22 0.53 -5.02
CA LEU A 343 24.15 1.21 -4.12
C LEU A 343 24.71 0.18 -3.14
N LYS A 344 26.00 -0.14 -3.28
CA LYS A 344 26.76 -0.75 -2.19
C LYS A 344 26.96 0.33 -1.14
N VAL A 345 26.08 0.37 -0.15
CA VAL A 345 26.40 1.04 1.11
C VAL A 345 27.49 0.21 1.75
N GLU A 346 28.72 0.75 1.84
CA GLU A 346 29.76 0.21 2.70
C GLU A 346 29.33 0.40 4.15
N ILE A 347 28.53 -0.53 4.65
CA ILE A 347 28.45 -0.77 6.08
C ILE A 347 29.77 -1.45 6.42
N ASN A 348 30.67 -0.73 7.09
CA ASN A 348 31.85 -1.34 7.70
C ASN A 348 31.40 -2.53 8.54
N LYS A 349 31.80 -3.72 8.08
CA LYS A 349 31.35 -5.04 8.54
C LYS A 349 31.56 -5.20 10.05
N LEU A 350 30.47 -5.46 10.76
CA LEU A 350 30.45 -6.53 11.75
C LEU A 350 29.72 -7.71 11.10
N GLU A 351 30.43 -8.83 11.05
CA GLU A 351 30.19 -9.97 10.17
C GLU A 351 28.81 -10.62 10.35
N THR A 352 28.09 -10.81 9.24
CA THR A 352 26.97 -11.76 9.16
C THR A 352 27.26 -12.77 8.03
N LEU A 353 27.55 -13.99 8.43
CA LEU A 353 27.69 -15.16 7.56
C LEU A 353 26.30 -15.65 7.10
N GLY A 354 25.76 -15.04 6.05
CA GLY A 354 24.65 -15.58 5.25
C GLY A 354 25.18 -16.49 4.11
N PRO A 355 24.56 -17.67 3.84
CA PRO A 355 25.12 -18.65 2.92
C PRO A 355 24.76 -18.32 1.46
N GLN A 356 25.75 -18.41 0.58
CA GLN A 356 25.52 -18.49 -0.85
C GLN A 356 25.00 -19.89 -1.21
N ILE A 357 23.98 -19.96 -2.06
CA ILE A 357 23.55 -21.22 -2.68
C ILE A 357 23.72 -21.07 -4.19
N THR A 358 24.80 -21.64 -4.71
CA THR A 358 24.89 -22.09 -6.10
C THR A 358 24.26 -23.49 -6.21
N PRO A 359 23.69 -23.84 -7.38
CA PRO A 359 22.98 -25.09 -7.56
C PRO A 359 23.98 -26.24 -7.71
N VAL A 360 23.94 -27.22 -6.80
CA VAL A 360 24.69 -28.47 -6.95
C VAL A 360 23.72 -29.63 -6.79
N VAL A 361 23.66 -30.44 -7.84
CA VAL A 361 23.04 -31.75 -7.90
C VAL A 361 23.88 -32.72 -7.05
N GLY A 362 23.27 -33.42 -6.08
CA GLY A 362 23.83 -34.67 -5.52
C GLY A 362 23.76 -34.91 -4.01
N SER A 363 22.82 -35.79 -3.61
CA SER A 363 22.85 -36.78 -2.50
C SER A 363 23.10 -36.36 -1.02
N VAL A 364 22.92 -37.36 -0.13
CA VAL A 364 22.39 -37.31 1.24
C VAL A 364 23.48 -37.35 2.33
N ALA A 365 23.22 -36.65 3.46
CA ALA A 365 23.55 -37.00 4.87
C ALA A 365 24.34 -35.96 5.68
N GLY A 366 23.85 -35.63 6.89
CA GLY A 366 24.66 -35.12 8.01
C GLY A 366 24.24 -33.79 8.64
N LYS A 367 23.63 -33.86 9.83
CA LYS A 367 23.17 -32.79 10.75
C LYS A 367 24.26 -31.71 11.01
N SER A 368 23.98 -30.40 11.13
CA SER A 368 23.26 -29.80 12.28
C SER A 368 22.97 -28.28 12.14
N LYS A 369 21.73 -27.92 12.51
CA LYS A 369 21.11 -26.67 13.03
C LYS A 369 21.66 -25.26 12.63
N ARG A 370 20.84 -24.56 11.82
CA ARG A 370 20.47 -23.15 12.06
C ARG A 370 18.99 -23.11 12.46
N HIS A 371 18.63 -22.46 13.56
CA HIS A 371 17.23 -22.29 13.96
C HIS A 371 16.53 -21.29 13.01
N SER A 372 15.67 -21.78 12.10
CA SER A 372 14.74 -20.94 11.33
C SER A 372 13.44 -20.75 12.12
N PRO A 373 12.63 -19.71 11.84
CA PRO A 373 11.28 -19.57 12.41
C PRO A 373 10.47 -20.83 12.10
N GLY A 374 9.75 -21.34 13.11
CA GLY A 374 8.91 -22.52 12.97
C GLY A 374 7.71 -22.26 12.06
N ASP A 375 7.11 -23.34 11.59
CA ASP A 375 5.77 -23.37 11.00
C ASP A 375 4.80 -22.44 11.76
N TRP A 376 4.09 -21.55 11.05
CA TRP A 376 3.13 -20.59 11.64
C TRP A 376 2.15 -21.25 12.61
N PHE A 377 1.69 -22.48 12.30
CA PHE A 377 0.77 -23.23 13.17
C PHE A 377 1.40 -23.78 14.44
N THR A 378 2.73 -23.85 14.48
CA THR A 378 3.47 -24.14 15.71
C THR A 378 3.63 -22.87 16.55
N GLU A 379 3.95 -21.76 15.92
CA GLU A 379 4.21 -20.49 16.61
C GLU A 379 2.92 -19.84 17.16
N ILE A 380 1.79 -19.94 16.46
CA ILE A 380 0.49 -19.42 16.92
C ILE A 380 0.05 -20.00 18.28
N LYS A 381 0.48 -21.22 18.60
CA LYS A 381 0.19 -21.84 19.90
C LYS A 381 0.82 -21.08 21.06
N SER A 382 1.91 -20.35 20.85
CA SER A 382 2.50 -19.52 21.90
C SER A 382 1.63 -18.29 22.20
N PHE A 383 1.03 -17.71 21.18
CA PHE A 383 0.05 -16.63 21.28
C PHE A 383 -1.20 -17.09 22.05
N GLU A 384 -1.81 -18.21 21.64
CA GLU A 384 -2.97 -18.79 22.31
C GLU A 384 -2.69 -19.09 23.80
N LYS A 385 -1.57 -19.77 24.09
CA LYS A 385 -1.16 -20.07 25.47
C LYS A 385 -0.97 -18.80 26.31
N CYS A 386 -0.47 -17.72 25.72
CA CYS A 386 -0.30 -16.46 26.44
C CYS A 386 -1.67 -15.83 26.79
N ILE A 387 -2.63 -15.87 25.87
CA ILE A 387 -3.99 -15.39 26.10
C ILE A 387 -4.65 -16.21 27.22
N ASP A 388 -4.58 -17.53 27.12
CA ASP A 388 -5.17 -18.44 28.12
C ASP A 388 -4.52 -18.24 29.51
N ALA A 389 -3.18 -18.17 29.57
CA ALA A 389 -2.44 -17.98 30.81
C ALA A 389 -2.68 -16.61 31.47
N SER A 390 -3.18 -15.63 30.71
CA SER A 390 -3.45 -14.28 31.21
C SER A 390 -4.83 -14.10 31.85
N ARG A 391 -5.67 -15.14 31.85
CA ARG A 391 -6.96 -15.16 32.55
C ARG A 391 -6.78 -15.30 34.05
N LYS A 392 -7.58 -14.60 34.86
CA LYS A 392 -7.59 -14.82 36.32
C LYS A 392 -8.41 -16.03 36.70
N ASP A 393 -9.52 -16.28 36.01
CA ASP A 393 -10.31 -17.50 36.14
C ASP A 393 -10.68 -18.09 34.73
N PRO A 394 -10.53 -19.42 34.50
CA PRO A 394 -10.95 -20.07 33.25
C PRO A 394 -12.43 -19.87 32.90
N ASP A 395 -13.30 -19.71 33.91
CA ASP A 395 -14.73 -19.50 33.78
C ASP A 395 -15.11 -18.00 33.76
N GLU A 396 -14.12 -17.11 33.88
CA GLU A 396 -14.23 -15.64 33.86
C GLU A 396 -14.48 -15.05 32.47
N LEU A 397 -14.80 -15.88 31.47
CA LEU A 397 -15.25 -15.43 30.14
C LEU A 397 -16.66 -14.82 30.25
N HIS A 398 -16.81 -13.75 31.05
CA HIS A 398 -18.04 -12.96 31.21
C HIS A 398 -18.60 -12.50 29.85
N ARG A 399 -17.73 -12.42 28.83
CA ARG A 399 -18.10 -12.29 27.43
C ARG A 399 -17.09 -12.98 26.51
N ARG A 400 -17.52 -14.05 25.83
CA ARG A 400 -16.77 -14.67 24.73
C ARG A 400 -16.88 -13.82 23.46
N VAL A 401 -15.80 -13.74 22.69
CA VAL A 401 -15.84 -13.13 21.35
C VAL A 401 -16.79 -13.94 20.47
N ARG A 402 -17.72 -13.25 19.82
CA ARG A 402 -18.72 -13.86 18.94
C ARG A 402 -18.32 -13.65 17.49
N ILE A 403 -18.21 -14.73 16.73
CA ILE A 403 -17.74 -14.70 15.35
C ILE A 403 -18.81 -15.33 14.44
N ALA A 404 -19.28 -14.60 13.44
CA ALA A 404 -20.10 -15.16 12.37
C ALA A 404 -19.21 -15.70 11.24
N VAL A 405 -19.46 -16.93 10.80
CA VAL A 405 -18.92 -17.50 9.55
C VAL A 405 -20.07 -17.56 8.56
N LEU A 406 -20.07 -16.69 7.56
CA LEU A 406 -21.12 -16.67 6.54
C LEU A 406 -20.57 -17.28 5.25
N ASP A 407 -20.96 -18.52 4.98
CA ASP A 407 -20.37 -19.35 3.91
C ASP A 407 -21.41 -20.31 3.27
N THR A 408 -20.97 -21.46 2.78
CA THR A 408 -21.74 -22.51 2.10
C THR A 408 -22.48 -23.46 3.04
N GLY A 409 -22.32 -23.27 4.36
CA GLY A 409 -22.95 -24.04 5.41
C GLY A 409 -21.93 -24.75 6.29
N VAL A 410 -22.35 -25.80 6.99
CA VAL A 410 -21.45 -26.68 7.75
C VAL A 410 -22.04 -28.09 7.87
N ASP A 411 -21.20 -29.11 7.78
CA ASP A 411 -21.56 -30.48 8.17
C ASP A 411 -21.58 -30.60 9.70
N ILE A 412 -22.78 -30.48 10.27
CA ILE A 412 -23.01 -30.60 11.72
C ILE A 412 -22.74 -32.00 12.29
N LYS A 413 -22.55 -33.02 11.44
CA LYS A 413 -22.27 -34.40 11.86
C LYS A 413 -20.77 -34.67 11.96
N HIS A 414 -19.92 -33.81 11.39
CA HIS A 414 -18.47 -33.97 11.51
C HIS A 414 -18.04 -33.81 12.99
N PRO A 415 -17.25 -34.73 13.59
CA PRO A 415 -16.96 -34.70 15.03
C PRO A 415 -16.28 -33.43 15.56
N ASP A 416 -15.47 -32.75 14.73
CA ASP A 416 -14.86 -31.46 15.08
C ASP A 416 -15.88 -30.30 15.13
N ILE A 417 -17.10 -30.50 14.62
CA ILE A 417 -18.21 -29.55 14.65
C ILE A 417 -19.29 -30.00 15.63
N SER A 418 -19.71 -31.26 15.57
CA SER A 418 -20.85 -31.77 16.35
C SER A 418 -20.64 -31.59 17.86
N ARG A 419 -19.43 -31.85 18.36
CA ARG A 419 -19.06 -31.65 19.77
C ARG A 419 -19.21 -30.21 20.22
N GLU A 420 -18.85 -29.27 19.35
CA GLU A 420 -18.89 -27.84 19.63
C GLU A 420 -20.32 -27.29 19.54
N LEU A 421 -21.15 -27.92 18.70
CA LEU A 421 -22.57 -27.64 18.59
C LEU A 421 -23.35 -28.17 19.82
N GLU A 422 -23.08 -29.41 20.24
CA GLU A 422 -23.61 -29.99 21.47
C GLU A 422 -23.21 -29.18 22.72
N GLY A 423 -21.98 -28.69 22.75
CA GLY A 423 -21.48 -27.79 23.79
C GLY A 423 -22.03 -26.35 23.70
N GLY A 424 -22.84 -26.02 22.69
CA GLY A 424 -23.43 -24.69 22.50
C GLY A 424 -22.47 -23.59 22.04
N ARG A 425 -21.20 -23.94 21.74
CA ARG A 425 -20.18 -23.03 21.23
C ARG A 425 -20.43 -22.67 19.78
N ILE A 426 -20.84 -23.64 18.97
CA ILE A 426 -21.29 -23.43 17.58
C ILE A 426 -22.82 -23.36 17.55
N LYS A 427 -23.35 -22.32 16.90
CA LYS A 427 -24.77 -22.15 16.58
C LYS A 427 -24.92 -21.99 15.07
N VAL A 428 -26.02 -22.46 14.50
CA VAL A 428 -26.18 -22.52 13.04
C VAL A 428 -27.52 -21.96 12.58
N HIS A 429 -27.52 -21.34 11.40
CA HIS A 429 -28.74 -20.93 10.69
C HIS A 429 -28.52 -20.99 9.17
N ASP A 430 -29.44 -21.57 8.44
CA ASP A 430 -29.46 -21.55 6.99
C ASP A 430 -30.29 -20.36 6.50
N PHE A 431 -29.65 -19.36 5.91
CA PHE A 431 -30.34 -18.19 5.36
C PHE A 431 -30.87 -18.42 3.93
N VAL A 432 -30.48 -19.50 3.27
CA VAL A 432 -31.00 -19.92 1.96
C VAL A 432 -32.39 -20.52 2.13
N THR A 433 -32.56 -21.41 3.11
CA THR A 433 -33.84 -22.09 3.39
C THR A 433 -34.62 -21.49 4.57
N ASP A 434 -34.02 -20.53 5.29
CA ASP A 434 -34.54 -19.93 6.53
C ASP A 434 -34.86 -20.96 7.62
N SER A 435 -33.92 -21.87 7.86
CA SER A 435 -34.09 -22.98 8.80
C SER A 435 -32.86 -23.15 9.70
N THR A 436 -33.01 -23.90 10.80
CA THR A 436 -31.86 -24.33 11.63
C THR A 436 -31.22 -25.62 11.12
N ASN A 437 -31.81 -26.25 10.10
CA ASN A 437 -31.25 -27.44 9.46
C ASN A 437 -30.26 -26.99 8.39
N ILE A 438 -28.99 -26.95 8.78
CA ILE A 438 -27.90 -26.54 7.90
C ILE A 438 -27.16 -27.76 7.36
N GLU A 439 -26.72 -27.65 6.12
CA GLU A 439 -25.86 -28.62 5.45
C GLU A 439 -24.79 -27.86 4.67
N ASP A 440 -23.72 -28.55 4.32
CA ASP A 440 -22.69 -28.00 3.44
C ASP A 440 -22.53 -28.87 2.19
N LEU A 441 -23.08 -28.40 1.07
CA LEU A 441 -22.99 -29.11 -0.21
C LEU A 441 -21.68 -28.83 -0.97
N SER A 442 -20.82 -27.97 -0.44
CA SER A 442 -19.54 -27.60 -1.06
C SER A 442 -18.32 -28.07 -0.27
N GLY A 443 -18.46 -28.32 1.03
CA GLY A 443 -17.39 -28.64 1.98
C GLY A 443 -16.55 -27.44 2.41
N HIS A 444 -16.73 -26.29 1.77
CA HIS A 444 -15.94 -25.08 1.99
C HIS A 444 -16.27 -24.44 3.34
N GLY A 445 -17.55 -24.31 3.68
CA GLY A 445 -17.98 -23.72 4.95
C GLY A 445 -17.61 -24.61 6.15
N THR A 446 -17.66 -25.93 5.98
CA THR A 446 -17.19 -26.92 6.96
C THR A 446 -15.70 -26.77 7.20
N HIS A 447 -14.91 -26.65 6.13
CA HIS A 447 -13.47 -26.43 6.21
C HIS A 447 -13.17 -25.12 6.97
N CYS A 448 -13.70 -23.99 6.51
CA CYS A 448 -13.47 -22.68 7.14
C CYS A 448 -13.90 -22.65 8.62
N THR A 449 -15.07 -23.21 8.93
CA THR A 449 -15.60 -23.28 10.31
C THR A 449 -14.67 -24.09 11.20
N SER A 450 -14.20 -25.26 10.74
CA SER A 450 -13.30 -26.10 11.54
C SER A 450 -11.94 -25.45 11.81
N VAL A 451 -11.40 -24.70 10.83
CA VAL A 451 -10.15 -23.96 10.98
C VAL A 451 -10.31 -22.84 12.01
N LEU A 452 -11.38 -22.05 11.92
CA LEU A 452 -11.70 -21.02 12.90
C LEU A 452 -11.90 -21.61 14.30
N ALA A 453 -12.72 -22.66 14.41
CA ALA A 453 -13.05 -23.29 15.69
C ALA A 453 -11.82 -23.84 16.41
N LYS A 454 -10.81 -24.29 15.66
CA LYS A 454 -9.54 -24.79 16.18
C LYS A 454 -8.62 -23.67 16.68
N LEU A 455 -8.57 -22.53 15.99
CA LEU A 455 -7.66 -21.41 16.31
C LEU A 455 -8.26 -20.38 17.26
N ALA A 456 -9.59 -20.38 17.42
CA ALA A 456 -10.31 -19.56 18.40
C ALA A 456 -11.11 -20.46 19.34
N PRO A 457 -10.45 -21.28 20.19
CA PRO A 457 -11.12 -22.30 21.00
C PRO A 457 -12.12 -21.71 22.01
N ASN A 458 -11.95 -20.44 22.41
CA ASN A 458 -12.78 -19.80 23.42
C ASN A 458 -13.91 -18.93 22.84
N ALA A 459 -13.91 -18.71 21.51
CA ALA A 459 -14.94 -17.92 20.83
C ALA A 459 -16.26 -18.69 20.69
N GLU A 460 -17.37 -17.95 20.73
CA GLU A 460 -18.67 -18.43 20.26
C GLU A 460 -18.76 -18.23 18.75
N ILE A 461 -19.16 -19.27 18.01
CA ILE A 461 -19.17 -19.27 16.56
C ILE A 461 -20.61 -19.42 16.06
N TYR A 462 -21.01 -18.55 15.14
CA TYR A 462 -22.32 -18.56 14.52
C TYR A 462 -22.15 -18.82 13.03
N VAL A 463 -22.58 -19.97 12.55
CA VAL A 463 -22.43 -20.35 11.14
C VAL A 463 -23.72 -20.05 10.39
N GLY A 464 -23.60 -19.22 9.36
CA GLY A 464 -24.69 -18.86 8.47
C GLY A 464 -24.46 -19.42 7.07
N ARG A 465 -25.36 -20.30 6.58
CA ARG A 465 -25.34 -20.66 5.16
C ARG A 465 -25.95 -19.52 4.35
N VAL A 466 -25.14 -18.91 3.48
CA VAL A 466 -25.55 -17.82 2.58
C VAL A 466 -25.41 -18.21 1.12
N PHE A 467 -24.59 -19.23 0.82
CA PHE A 467 -24.40 -19.78 -0.52
C PHE A 467 -24.88 -21.23 -0.55
N GLN A 468 -25.66 -21.58 -1.57
CA GLN A 468 -26.14 -22.97 -1.72
C GLN A 468 -25.03 -23.90 -2.24
N THR A 469 -24.19 -23.39 -3.15
CA THR A 469 -23.05 -24.06 -3.78
C THR A 469 -21.83 -23.12 -3.74
N SER A 470 -20.68 -23.56 -4.26
CA SER A 470 -19.47 -22.73 -4.33
C SER A 470 -19.58 -21.51 -5.27
N GLN A 471 -20.70 -21.35 -5.99
CA GLN A 471 -20.94 -20.26 -6.93
C GLN A 471 -22.06 -19.34 -6.43
N ALA A 472 -21.83 -18.03 -6.55
CA ALA A 472 -22.85 -17.04 -6.26
C ALA A 472 -23.98 -17.09 -7.29
N SER A 473 -25.21 -16.88 -6.82
CA SER A 473 -26.41 -16.62 -7.63
C SER A 473 -26.84 -15.16 -7.51
N ASP A 474 -27.78 -14.72 -8.36
CA ASP A 474 -28.38 -13.37 -8.28
C ASP A 474 -29.08 -13.08 -6.94
N THR A 475 -29.47 -14.13 -6.20
CA THR A 475 -30.09 -13.99 -4.87
C THR A 475 -29.07 -13.93 -3.74
N SER A 476 -27.81 -14.28 -4.00
CA SER A 476 -26.77 -14.40 -2.97
C SER A 476 -26.46 -13.08 -2.25
N PRO A 477 -26.39 -11.89 -2.91
CA PRO A 477 -26.22 -10.62 -2.22
C PRO A 477 -27.35 -10.32 -1.22
N LYS A 478 -28.60 -10.62 -1.58
CA LYS A 478 -29.78 -10.42 -0.72
C LYS A 478 -29.76 -11.33 0.51
N ILE A 479 -29.37 -12.59 0.31
CA ILE A 479 -29.23 -13.58 1.40
C ILE A 479 -28.10 -13.14 2.35
N LEU A 480 -26.94 -12.76 1.80
CA LEU A 480 -25.83 -12.28 2.60
C LEU A 480 -26.19 -11.02 3.39
N LYS A 481 -26.92 -10.07 2.78
CA LYS A 481 -27.44 -8.88 3.47
C LYS A 481 -28.32 -9.27 4.67
N LYS A 482 -29.25 -10.21 4.50
CA LYS A 482 -30.09 -10.74 5.59
C LYS A 482 -29.23 -11.36 6.70
N ALA A 483 -28.22 -12.13 6.33
CA ALA A 483 -27.32 -12.79 7.27
C ALA A 483 -26.44 -11.80 8.05
N ILE A 484 -25.85 -10.78 7.40
CA ILE A 484 -25.08 -9.73 8.07
C ILE A 484 -25.95 -8.97 9.07
N ARG A 485 -27.18 -8.60 8.65
CA ARG A 485 -28.15 -7.95 9.55
C ARG A 485 -28.50 -8.82 10.76
N HIS A 486 -28.70 -10.12 10.54
CA HIS A 486 -29.00 -11.07 11.61
C HIS A 486 -27.81 -11.25 12.55
N ALA A 487 -26.60 -11.39 12.00
CA ALA A 487 -25.36 -11.48 12.75
C ALA A 487 -25.17 -10.26 13.66
N ALA A 488 -25.44 -9.05 13.14
CA ALA A 488 -25.33 -7.81 13.90
C ALA A 488 -26.42 -7.66 14.98
N LYS A 489 -27.69 -7.94 14.66
CA LYS A 489 -28.82 -7.59 15.54
C LYS A 489 -29.26 -8.71 16.48
N VAL A 490 -29.20 -9.95 16.01
CA VAL A 490 -29.71 -11.13 16.73
C VAL A 490 -28.57 -11.85 17.44
N TRP A 491 -27.56 -12.27 16.68
CA TRP A 491 -26.38 -12.93 17.26
C TRP A 491 -25.47 -11.95 18.04
N LYS A 492 -25.50 -10.67 17.64
CA LYS A 492 -24.68 -9.60 18.21
C LYS A 492 -23.20 -9.97 18.16
N VAL A 493 -22.75 -10.36 16.98
CA VAL A 493 -21.36 -10.78 16.76
C VAL A 493 -20.41 -9.59 16.82
N ASP A 494 -19.16 -9.88 17.15
CA ASP A 494 -18.05 -8.92 17.16
C ASP A 494 -17.25 -8.97 15.85
N ILE A 495 -17.23 -10.14 15.21
CA ILE A 495 -16.48 -10.40 13.98
C ILE A 495 -17.39 -11.12 12.97
N ILE A 496 -17.29 -10.77 11.69
CA ILE A 496 -17.86 -11.52 10.57
C ILE A 496 -16.73 -11.95 9.64
N SER A 497 -16.64 -13.26 9.36
CA SER A 497 -15.72 -13.88 8.41
C SER A 497 -16.47 -14.21 7.11
N LEU A 498 -16.03 -13.61 6.01
CA LEU A 498 -16.60 -13.75 4.67
C LEU A 498 -15.57 -14.37 3.72
N SER A 499 -15.53 -15.70 3.66
CA SER A 499 -14.66 -16.44 2.74
C SER A 499 -15.23 -16.51 1.32
N LEU A 500 -15.85 -15.41 0.87
CA LEU A 500 -16.61 -15.28 -0.37
C LEU A 500 -16.42 -13.89 -0.99
N GLY A 501 -16.88 -13.73 -2.23
CA GLY A 501 -16.96 -12.41 -2.84
C GLY A 501 -17.69 -12.38 -4.18
N PHE A 502 -18.02 -11.17 -4.61
CA PHE A 502 -18.76 -10.85 -5.83
C PHE A 502 -17.90 -9.98 -6.74
N THR A 503 -18.08 -10.16 -8.05
CA THR A 503 -17.42 -9.33 -9.06
C THR A 503 -17.95 -7.90 -9.00
N GLU A 504 -19.27 -7.75 -8.97
CA GLU A 504 -19.99 -6.48 -8.95
C GLU A 504 -20.28 -6.00 -7.51
N ASP A 505 -20.38 -4.69 -7.34
CA ASP A 505 -20.87 -4.09 -6.09
C ASP A 505 -22.41 -4.21 -6.04
N ASP A 506 -22.95 -4.36 -4.83
CA ASP A 506 -24.38 -4.31 -4.56
C ASP A 506 -24.63 -3.22 -3.51
N GLU A 507 -25.39 -2.18 -3.88
CA GLU A 507 -25.57 -0.98 -3.04
C GLU A 507 -26.26 -1.29 -1.70
N GLU A 508 -27.26 -2.18 -1.70
CA GLU A 508 -27.99 -2.52 -0.48
C GLU A 508 -27.13 -3.35 0.49
N LEU A 509 -26.33 -4.27 -0.06
CA LEU A 509 -25.38 -5.05 0.71
C LEU A 509 -24.24 -4.16 1.23
N GLN A 510 -23.74 -3.22 0.43
CA GLN A 510 -22.73 -2.24 0.85
C GLN A 510 -23.23 -1.40 2.03
N GLU A 511 -24.48 -0.92 1.96
CA GLU A 511 -25.09 -0.15 3.06
C GLU A 511 -25.21 -0.99 4.35
N GLU A 512 -25.57 -2.27 4.25
CA GLU A 512 -25.66 -3.15 5.42
C GLU A 512 -24.27 -3.46 6.01
N ILE A 513 -23.25 -3.64 5.17
CA ILE A 513 -21.86 -3.79 5.61
C ILE A 513 -21.39 -2.54 6.35
N TRP A 514 -21.67 -1.35 5.82
CA TRP A 514 -21.38 -0.09 6.50
C TRP A 514 -22.09 0.01 7.85
N LYS A 515 -23.36 -0.37 7.94
CA LYS A 515 -24.10 -0.40 9.22
C LYS A 515 -23.47 -1.37 10.22
N ALA A 516 -23.02 -2.55 9.79
CA ALA A 516 -22.32 -3.50 10.66
C ALA A 516 -20.98 -2.92 11.17
N CYS A 517 -20.14 -2.38 10.28
CA CYS A 517 -18.87 -1.76 10.66
C CYS A 517 -19.07 -0.54 11.59
N ALA A 518 -20.08 0.30 11.32
CA ALA A 518 -20.43 1.44 12.17
C ALA A 518 -20.85 1.01 13.59
N ASN A 519 -21.44 -0.18 13.72
CA ASN A 519 -21.74 -0.83 15.01
C ASN A 519 -20.55 -1.56 15.64
N ARG A 520 -19.32 -1.28 15.18
CA ARG A 520 -18.08 -1.86 15.71
C ARG A 520 -18.02 -3.39 15.55
N ILE A 521 -18.47 -3.87 14.39
CA ILE A 521 -18.29 -5.26 13.98
C ILE A 521 -17.15 -5.30 12.98
N LEU A 522 -16.11 -6.08 13.26
CA LEU A 522 -15.01 -6.29 12.31
C LEU A 522 -15.48 -7.23 11.21
N ILE A 523 -15.19 -6.90 9.96
CA ILE A 523 -15.51 -7.76 8.81
C ILE A 523 -14.22 -8.11 8.09
N PHE A 524 -13.96 -9.41 7.97
CA PHE A 524 -12.85 -9.98 7.20
C PHE A 524 -13.40 -10.60 5.93
N ALA A 525 -12.80 -10.30 4.78
CA ALA A 525 -13.23 -10.88 3.52
C ALA A 525 -12.04 -11.31 2.66
N ALA A 526 -12.20 -12.47 2.01
CA ALA A 526 -11.20 -13.03 1.10
C ALA A 526 -10.95 -12.11 -0.09
N ALA A 527 -9.68 -11.83 -0.41
CA ALA A 527 -9.33 -10.95 -1.52
C ALA A 527 -9.78 -11.52 -2.89
N ALA A 528 -9.85 -12.86 -3.00
CA ALA A 528 -10.07 -13.71 -4.17
C ALA A 528 -8.81 -14.46 -4.63
N ASN A 529 -9.00 -15.42 -5.54
CA ASN A 529 -7.95 -16.29 -6.05
C ASN A 529 -7.94 -16.21 -7.60
N ASN A 530 -6.75 -16.17 -8.20
CA ASN A 530 -6.52 -16.23 -9.65
C ASN A 530 -7.17 -15.11 -10.47
N THR A 531 -7.50 -13.98 -9.82
CA THR A 531 -8.21 -12.85 -10.42
C THR A 531 -7.29 -11.73 -10.88
N MET A 532 -5.96 -11.89 -10.84
CA MET A 532 -4.97 -10.84 -11.16
C MET A 532 -5.13 -10.24 -12.57
N ASN A 533 -5.73 -10.99 -13.50
CA ASN A 533 -5.98 -10.54 -14.88
C ASN A 533 -7.41 -10.02 -15.11
N GLU A 534 -8.22 -9.87 -14.06
CA GLU A 534 -9.59 -9.38 -14.12
C GLU A 534 -9.66 -7.88 -13.87
N ASN A 535 -10.73 -7.22 -14.36
CA ASN A 535 -10.95 -5.79 -14.14
C ASN A 535 -11.18 -5.45 -12.66
N THR A 536 -11.76 -6.39 -11.91
CA THR A 536 -12.01 -6.30 -10.46
C THR A 536 -11.26 -7.43 -9.74
N PRO A 537 -9.92 -7.33 -9.63
CA PRO A 537 -9.11 -8.43 -9.12
C PRO A 537 -9.40 -8.71 -7.64
N ILE A 538 -9.75 -7.69 -6.86
CA ILE A 538 -10.23 -7.87 -5.48
C ILE A 538 -11.75 -7.79 -5.47
N ARG A 539 -12.37 -8.85 -4.94
CA ARG A 539 -13.84 -8.99 -4.93
C ARG A 539 -14.50 -8.09 -3.89
N PHE A 540 -15.75 -7.76 -4.15
CA PHE A 540 -16.63 -7.17 -3.14
C PHE A 540 -17.09 -8.27 -2.18
N PRO A 541 -17.07 -8.09 -0.85
CA PRO A 541 -16.84 -6.83 -0.14
C PRO A 541 -15.39 -6.57 0.29
N ALA A 542 -14.43 -7.46 0.02
CA ALA A 542 -13.03 -7.28 0.43
C ALA A 542 -12.40 -5.96 -0.06
N ARG A 543 -12.86 -5.41 -1.19
CA ARG A 543 -12.44 -4.10 -1.70
C ARG A 543 -13.05 -2.89 -0.99
N MET A 544 -14.02 -3.04 -0.08
CA MET A 544 -14.58 -1.95 0.72
C MET A 544 -13.57 -1.45 1.76
N LYS A 545 -13.55 -0.14 2.06
CA LYS A 545 -12.54 0.46 2.95
C LYS A 545 -12.72 0.06 4.41
N GLU A 546 -13.94 -0.28 4.78
CA GLU A 546 -14.36 -0.66 6.13
C GLU A 546 -14.12 -2.15 6.41
N VAL A 547 -13.71 -2.92 5.40
CA VAL A 547 -13.50 -4.37 5.46
C VAL A 547 -12.01 -4.69 5.42
N ILE A 548 -11.58 -5.59 6.31
CA ILE A 548 -10.21 -6.10 6.32
C ILE A 548 -10.08 -7.13 5.19
N CYS A 549 -9.38 -6.73 4.13
CA CYS A 549 -9.08 -7.58 2.97
C CYS A 549 -7.98 -8.59 3.33
N VAL A 550 -8.26 -9.88 3.14
CA VAL A 550 -7.36 -10.98 3.52
C VAL A 550 -6.75 -11.65 2.29
N PHE A 551 -5.42 -11.63 2.23
CA PHE A 551 -4.60 -12.33 1.24
C PHE A 551 -4.01 -13.62 1.84
N SER A 552 -3.49 -14.48 0.97
CA SER A 552 -2.93 -15.78 1.34
C SER A 552 -1.40 -15.78 1.31
N SER A 553 -0.78 -16.51 2.21
CA SER A 553 0.63 -16.90 2.13
C SER A 553 0.78 -18.40 2.35
N ASP A 554 1.96 -18.92 2.10
CA ASP A 554 2.36 -20.18 2.71
C ASP A 554 2.66 -20.00 4.22
N ALA A 555 2.98 -21.10 4.90
CA ALA A 555 3.32 -21.11 6.33
C ALA A 555 4.64 -20.39 6.66
N TYR A 556 5.41 -19.97 5.66
CA TYR A 556 6.69 -19.26 5.81
C TYR A 556 6.59 -17.77 5.51
N GLY A 557 5.40 -17.29 5.11
CA GLY A 557 5.13 -15.90 4.78
C GLY A 557 5.44 -15.49 3.35
N ARG A 558 5.63 -16.45 2.43
CA ARG A 558 5.72 -16.15 0.99
C ARG A 558 4.30 -15.94 0.44
N PRO A 559 4.04 -14.86 -0.31
CA PRO A 559 2.73 -14.62 -0.90
C PRO A 559 2.31 -15.75 -1.84
N SER A 560 1.05 -16.17 -1.75
CA SER A 560 0.51 -17.18 -2.65
C SER A 560 0.39 -16.66 -4.08
N ASN A 561 0.76 -17.50 -5.05
CA ASN A 561 0.76 -17.14 -6.48
C ASN A 561 -0.64 -16.80 -7.03
N PHE A 562 -1.70 -17.25 -6.35
CA PHE A 562 -3.08 -16.97 -6.73
C PHE A 562 -3.63 -15.67 -6.15
N ASN A 563 -2.89 -14.94 -5.32
CA ASN A 563 -3.37 -13.67 -4.79
C ASN A 563 -3.60 -12.64 -5.92
N PRO A 564 -4.65 -11.81 -5.83
CA PRO A 564 -4.72 -10.59 -6.62
C PRO A 564 -3.64 -9.62 -6.17
N ALA A 565 -3.28 -8.66 -7.05
CA ALA A 565 -2.29 -7.65 -6.76
C ALA A 565 -2.62 -6.87 -5.47
N PRO A 566 -1.61 -6.49 -4.67
CA PRO A 566 -1.83 -5.72 -3.45
C PRO A 566 -2.35 -4.32 -3.79
N ARG A 567 -3.05 -3.74 -2.82
CA ARG A 567 -3.67 -2.41 -2.90
C ARG A 567 -2.72 -1.33 -2.40
N PHE A 568 -2.88 -0.14 -2.97
CA PHE A 568 -2.10 1.05 -2.64
C PHE A 568 -2.78 1.95 -1.59
N ASP A 569 -4.10 1.81 -1.41
CA ASP A 569 -4.91 2.70 -0.57
C ASP A 569 -5.10 2.17 0.86
N ARG A 570 -4.54 1.00 1.20
CA ARG A 570 -4.74 0.33 2.49
C ARG A 570 -3.73 -0.81 2.72
N PRO A 571 -3.60 -1.32 3.97
CA PRO A 571 -2.79 -2.49 4.26
C PRO A 571 -3.28 -3.77 3.55
N ASN A 572 -2.33 -4.61 3.12
CA ASN A 572 -2.56 -5.90 2.46
C ASN A 572 -2.17 -7.07 3.37
N PHE A 573 -3.06 -7.45 4.29
CA PHE A 573 -2.75 -8.48 5.29
C PHE A 573 -2.71 -9.89 4.68
N MET A 574 -1.64 -10.64 4.93
CA MET A 574 -1.51 -12.05 4.59
C MET A 574 -1.53 -12.92 5.83
N PHE A 575 -2.24 -14.04 5.70
CA PHE A 575 -2.25 -15.14 6.65
C PHE A 575 -2.02 -16.45 5.89
N PRO A 576 -1.57 -17.53 6.56
CA PRO A 576 -1.43 -18.82 5.90
C PRO A 576 -2.73 -19.25 5.23
N GLY A 577 -2.68 -19.53 3.93
CA GLY A 577 -3.81 -19.99 3.14
C GLY A 577 -3.45 -21.10 2.16
N GLU A 578 -2.24 -21.65 2.25
CA GLU A 578 -1.81 -22.84 1.49
C GLU A 578 -1.67 -24.06 2.40
N HIS A 579 -2.12 -25.21 1.91
CA HIS A 579 -2.10 -26.52 2.56
C HIS A 579 -2.77 -26.48 3.93
N ILE A 580 -3.93 -25.83 4.00
CA ILE A 580 -4.69 -25.69 5.24
C ILE A 580 -5.57 -26.91 5.42
N LYS A 581 -5.31 -27.67 6.48
CA LYS A 581 -6.14 -28.81 6.86
C LYS A 581 -7.42 -28.35 7.56
N GLY A 582 -8.57 -28.79 7.07
CA GLY A 582 -9.87 -28.62 7.72
C GLY A 582 -10.73 -29.87 7.64
N ALA A 583 -11.80 -29.90 8.45
CA ALA A 583 -12.86 -30.89 8.37
C ALA A 583 -13.51 -30.87 6.99
N TRP A 584 -13.93 -32.04 6.51
CA TRP A 584 -14.57 -32.18 5.20
C TRP A 584 -15.78 -33.11 5.30
N PRO A 585 -16.92 -32.79 4.65
CA PRO A 585 -18.09 -33.66 4.72
C PRO A 585 -17.83 -34.99 4.00
N ALA A 586 -18.03 -36.10 4.72
CA ALA A 586 -17.76 -37.44 4.19
C ALA A 586 -18.62 -37.77 2.95
N TYR A 587 -19.81 -37.18 2.84
CA TYR A 587 -20.73 -37.41 1.72
C TYR A 587 -20.32 -36.71 0.42
N LEU A 588 -19.33 -35.81 0.42
CA LEU A 588 -18.87 -35.11 -0.79
C LEU A 588 -17.82 -35.90 -1.61
N ASN A 589 -17.38 -37.06 -1.11
CA ASN A 589 -16.50 -38.04 -1.76
C ASN A 589 -15.57 -37.46 -2.85
N THR A 590 -14.50 -36.77 -2.44
CA THR A 590 -13.49 -36.21 -3.34
C THR A 590 -12.17 -36.96 -3.21
N ASP A 591 -11.45 -37.17 -4.31
CA ASP A 591 -10.23 -38.00 -4.37
C ASP A 591 -9.07 -37.49 -3.49
N ASP A 592 -9.11 -36.21 -3.11
CA ASP A 592 -8.12 -35.51 -2.29
C ASP A 592 -8.52 -35.37 -0.82
N ALA A 593 -9.70 -35.89 -0.43
CA ALA A 593 -10.09 -36.03 0.96
C ALA A 593 -9.47 -37.30 1.57
N PHE A 594 -9.17 -37.26 2.86
CA PHE A 594 -8.54 -38.37 3.57
C PHE A 594 -9.16 -38.59 4.94
N GLU A 595 -9.13 -39.83 5.42
CA GLU A 595 -9.61 -40.17 6.75
C GLU A 595 -8.53 -40.00 7.81
N GLN A 596 -8.92 -39.43 8.95
CA GLN A 596 -8.10 -39.41 10.15
C GLN A 596 -9.00 -39.54 11.37
N LYS A 597 -8.66 -40.44 12.30
CA LYS A 597 -9.47 -40.70 13.52
C LYS A 597 -10.95 -41.00 13.22
N GLY A 598 -11.23 -41.67 12.09
CA GLY A 598 -12.59 -42.04 11.68
C GLY A 598 -13.44 -40.87 11.17
N SER A 599 -12.83 -39.79 10.69
CA SER A 599 -13.52 -38.64 10.10
C SER A 599 -12.75 -38.10 8.90
N THR A 600 -13.45 -37.41 8.00
CA THR A 600 -12.92 -36.98 6.72
C THR A 600 -12.35 -35.57 6.81
N TYR A 601 -11.15 -35.38 6.26
CA TYR A 601 -10.43 -34.11 6.24
C TYR A 601 -9.93 -33.81 4.83
N LYS A 602 -9.64 -32.55 4.57
CA LYS A 602 -9.07 -32.11 3.30
C LYS A 602 -8.10 -30.95 3.51
N PHE A 603 -7.04 -30.92 2.69
CA PHE A 603 -6.18 -29.75 2.55
C PHE A 603 -6.76 -28.82 1.48
N GLN A 604 -6.84 -27.52 1.79
CA GLN A 604 -7.28 -26.52 0.83
C GLN A 604 -6.29 -25.35 0.75
N ASP A 605 -6.32 -24.73 -0.44
CA ASP A 605 -5.57 -23.52 -0.76
C ASP A 605 -6.56 -22.39 -1.11
N GLY A 606 -6.31 -21.19 -0.57
CA GLY A 606 -7.06 -20.01 -0.96
C GLY A 606 -7.01 -18.86 0.05
N THR A 607 -7.29 -17.66 -0.44
CA THR A 607 -7.60 -16.50 0.42
C THR A 607 -8.80 -16.75 1.33
N SER A 608 -9.72 -17.63 0.91
CA SER A 608 -10.81 -18.15 1.73
C SER A 608 -10.35 -18.98 2.93
N CYS A 609 -9.22 -19.70 2.83
CA CYS A 609 -8.63 -20.44 3.94
C CYS A 609 -7.90 -19.52 4.93
N ALA A 610 -7.28 -18.45 4.42
CA ALA A 610 -6.61 -17.42 5.21
C ALA A 610 -7.60 -16.54 6.02
N THR A 611 -8.81 -16.32 5.50
CA THR A 611 -9.84 -15.45 6.12
C THR A 611 -10.30 -15.89 7.53
N PRO A 612 -10.67 -17.15 7.79
CA PRO A 612 -11.02 -17.61 9.14
C PRO A 612 -9.80 -17.56 10.09
N ILE A 613 -8.58 -17.71 9.57
CA ILE A 613 -7.35 -17.57 10.37
C ILE A 613 -7.17 -16.11 10.81
N ALA A 614 -7.37 -15.15 9.92
CA ALA A 614 -7.34 -13.72 10.24
C ALA A 614 -8.38 -13.36 11.32
N ALA A 615 -9.61 -13.87 11.17
CA ALA A 615 -10.67 -13.69 12.16
C ALA A 615 -10.32 -14.30 13.53
N ALA A 616 -9.67 -15.49 13.55
CA ALA A 616 -9.21 -16.11 14.79
C ALA A 616 -8.15 -15.28 15.52
N VAL A 617 -7.16 -14.75 14.78
CA VAL A 617 -6.12 -13.89 15.36
C VAL A 617 -6.73 -12.61 15.95
N ALA A 618 -7.64 -11.96 15.22
CA ALA A 618 -8.38 -10.80 15.73
C ALA A 618 -9.20 -11.13 16.98
N ALA A 619 -9.86 -12.30 17.01
CA ALA A 619 -10.59 -12.75 18.18
C ALA A 619 -9.68 -12.91 19.40
N GLY A 620 -8.48 -13.47 19.24
CA GLY A 620 -7.51 -13.56 20.33
C GLY A 620 -7.08 -12.19 20.87
N VAL A 621 -6.91 -11.20 20.00
CA VAL A 621 -6.63 -9.80 20.39
C VAL A 621 -7.78 -9.21 21.21
N LEU A 622 -9.03 -9.38 20.76
CA LEU A 622 -10.21 -8.88 21.47
C LEU A 622 -10.40 -9.59 22.81
N GLU A 623 -10.24 -10.91 22.82
CA GLU A 623 -10.36 -11.72 24.02
C GLU A 623 -9.37 -11.24 25.08
N PHE A 624 -8.09 -11.10 24.71
CA PHE A 624 -7.07 -10.56 25.61
C PHE A 624 -7.47 -9.18 26.16
N ALA A 625 -8.02 -8.31 25.30
CA ALA A 625 -8.39 -6.95 25.69
C ALA A 625 -9.60 -6.88 26.63
N TRP A 626 -10.46 -7.90 26.63
CA TRP A 626 -11.68 -7.94 27.44
C TRP A 626 -11.54 -8.69 28.76
N GLN A 627 -10.41 -9.37 28.99
CA GLN A 627 -10.14 -10.04 30.26
C GLN A 627 -10.11 -9.04 31.43
N GLU A 628 -10.65 -9.43 32.58
CA GLU A 628 -10.61 -8.58 33.79
C GLU A 628 -9.21 -8.51 34.39
N ARG A 629 -8.70 -7.29 34.54
CA ARG A 629 -7.33 -7.03 34.99
C ARG A 629 -7.29 -5.82 35.92
N GLU A 630 -6.23 -5.75 36.73
CA GLU A 630 -5.97 -4.57 37.58
C GLU A 630 -5.82 -3.30 36.75
N TYR A 631 -5.19 -3.41 35.58
CA TYR A 631 -5.08 -2.34 34.60
C TYR A 631 -6.01 -2.58 33.40
N LYS A 632 -7.01 -1.71 33.23
CA LYS A 632 -7.93 -1.76 32.10
C LYS A 632 -7.33 -1.07 30.88
N ILE A 633 -7.43 -1.70 29.72
CA ILE A 633 -7.04 -1.12 28.43
C ILE A 633 -8.03 0.00 28.10
N ARG A 634 -7.56 1.25 28.15
CA ARG A 634 -8.38 2.46 28.00
C ARG A 634 -9.02 2.56 26.62
N LYS A 635 -8.30 2.13 25.58
CA LYS A 635 -8.77 2.18 24.17
C LYS A 635 -9.32 0.87 23.62
N ALA A 636 -9.66 -0.11 24.47
CA ALA A 636 -10.14 -1.44 24.02
C ALA A 636 -11.31 -1.38 23.00
N LYS A 637 -12.18 -0.36 23.10
CA LYS A 637 -13.29 -0.16 22.15
C LYS A 637 -12.85 0.14 20.71
N LEU A 638 -11.64 0.66 20.51
CA LEU A 638 -11.10 0.95 19.18
C LEU A 638 -10.66 -0.32 18.44
N LEU A 639 -10.37 -1.41 19.17
CA LEU A 639 -9.96 -2.68 18.59
C LEU A 639 -11.09 -3.33 17.77
N ASN A 640 -12.35 -3.01 18.09
CA ASN A 640 -13.53 -3.43 17.32
C ASN A 640 -13.78 -2.56 16.07
N HIS A 641 -12.79 -1.77 15.65
CA HIS A 641 -12.85 -0.93 14.46
C HIS A 641 -11.75 -1.31 13.48
N PHE A 642 -12.02 -1.13 12.18
CA PHE A 642 -11.06 -1.41 11.11
C PHE A 642 -9.69 -0.80 11.39
N SER A 643 -9.63 0.51 11.70
CA SER A 643 -8.35 1.19 11.92
C SER A 643 -7.63 0.67 13.16
N GLY A 644 -8.34 0.42 14.26
CA GLY A 644 -7.71 -0.06 15.48
C GLY A 644 -7.15 -1.48 15.36
N MET A 645 -7.89 -2.41 14.77
CA MET A 645 -7.37 -3.77 14.52
C MET A 645 -6.25 -3.77 13.49
N SER A 646 -6.37 -2.97 12.42
CA SER A 646 -5.32 -2.83 11.41
C SER A 646 -4.02 -2.29 12.00
N ASP A 647 -4.11 -1.32 12.93
CA ASP A 647 -2.94 -0.77 13.61
C ASP A 647 -2.19 -1.81 14.43
N ILE A 648 -2.92 -2.68 15.15
CA ILE A 648 -2.34 -3.81 15.88
C ILE A 648 -1.62 -4.76 14.93
N PHE A 649 -2.28 -5.19 13.85
CA PHE A 649 -1.65 -6.09 12.89
C PHE A 649 -0.38 -5.47 12.29
N MET A 650 -0.46 -4.23 11.81
CA MET A 650 0.64 -3.57 11.12
C MET A 650 1.80 -3.24 12.03
N LYS A 651 1.56 -2.56 13.16
CA LYS A 651 2.64 -2.06 14.01
C LYS A 651 3.25 -3.15 14.89
N ARG A 652 2.49 -4.22 15.19
CA ARG A 652 2.88 -5.18 16.24
C ARG A 652 3.01 -6.62 15.76
N MET A 653 2.39 -6.99 14.65
CA MET A 653 2.42 -8.37 14.14
C MET A 653 3.16 -8.50 12.80
N VAL A 654 3.56 -7.40 12.15
CA VAL A 654 4.31 -7.41 10.90
C VAL A 654 5.79 -7.04 11.15
N ASP A 655 6.70 -7.51 10.30
CA ASP A 655 8.12 -7.12 10.32
C ASP A 655 8.36 -5.93 9.40
N GLY A 656 9.09 -4.92 9.88
CA GLY A 656 9.68 -3.87 9.03
C GLY A 656 8.68 -3.00 8.26
N TYR A 657 7.44 -2.86 8.74
CA TYR A 657 6.42 -2.03 8.09
C TYR A 657 6.91 -0.59 7.92
N LYS A 658 6.79 -0.08 6.69
CA LYS A 658 7.01 1.33 6.34
C LYS A 658 5.72 1.91 5.77
N ILE A 659 5.37 3.12 6.19
CA ILE A 659 4.21 3.85 5.65
C ILE A 659 4.41 4.00 4.12
N GLY A 660 3.41 3.58 3.34
CA GLY A 660 3.46 3.58 1.88
C GLY A 660 4.04 2.31 1.23
N ASP A 661 4.40 1.29 2.03
CA ASP A 661 4.74 -0.03 1.51
C ASP A 661 3.48 -0.79 1.04
N ASN A 662 3.35 -0.93 -0.27
CA ASN A 662 2.24 -1.64 -0.94
C ASN A 662 2.55 -3.13 -1.12
N SER A 663 3.53 -3.66 -0.40
CA SER A 663 3.78 -5.09 -0.33
C SER A 663 2.67 -5.80 0.45
N TYR A 664 2.74 -7.12 0.42
CA TYR A 664 1.92 -7.95 1.30
C TYR A 664 2.52 -8.03 2.69
N HIS A 665 1.67 -7.88 3.71
CA HIS A 665 2.06 -7.82 5.11
C HIS A 665 1.74 -9.13 5.81
N TYR A 666 2.75 -9.97 6.01
CA TYR A 666 2.60 -11.27 6.67
C TYR A 666 2.41 -11.11 8.19
N VAL A 667 1.24 -11.49 8.68
CA VAL A 667 0.87 -11.32 10.09
C VAL A 667 1.39 -12.48 10.95
N LYS A 668 2.27 -12.14 11.90
CA LYS A 668 2.88 -13.04 12.87
C LYS A 668 2.31 -12.76 14.27
N ALA A 669 1.21 -13.42 14.61
CA ALA A 669 0.47 -13.14 15.86
C ALA A 669 1.34 -13.22 17.13
N TRP A 670 2.31 -14.14 17.19
CA TRP A 670 3.22 -14.28 18.34
C TRP A 670 4.10 -13.05 18.56
N LYS A 671 4.36 -12.22 17.54
CA LYS A 671 5.09 -10.95 17.75
C LYS A 671 4.36 -9.99 18.67
N PHE A 672 3.04 -10.10 18.76
CA PHE A 672 2.23 -9.30 19.67
C PHE A 672 2.61 -9.51 21.13
N ILE A 673 3.03 -10.73 21.48
CA ILE A 673 3.45 -11.12 22.83
C ILE A 673 4.97 -11.16 22.98
N SER A 674 5.73 -11.03 21.88
CA SER A 674 7.19 -11.04 21.88
C SER A 674 7.73 -9.75 22.48
N THR A 675 8.21 -9.85 23.71
CA THR A 675 8.83 -8.74 24.43
C THR A 675 9.98 -9.25 25.29
N ASN A 676 10.94 -8.37 25.60
CA ASN A 676 12.04 -8.66 26.52
C ASN A 676 11.62 -8.56 28.00
N GLN A 677 10.35 -8.25 28.26
CA GLN A 677 9.83 -8.11 29.62
C GLN A 677 9.69 -9.47 30.34
N PRO A 678 9.80 -9.50 31.67
CA PRO A 678 9.49 -10.69 32.46
C PRO A 678 8.09 -11.23 32.16
N LYS A 679 7.88 -12.55 32.23
CA LYS A 679 6.58 -13.19 31.92
C LYS A 679 5.38 -12.58 32.67
N ALA A 680 5.60 -12.12 33.89
CA ALA A 680 4.58 -11.47 34.72
C ALA A 680 4.15 -10.09 34.20
N GLU A 681 4.98 -9.40 33.41
CA GLU A 681 4.77 -8.05 32.89
C GLU A 681 4.28 -8.02 31.44
N ILE A 682 4.35 -9.14 30.71
CA ILE A 682 3.82 -9.29 29.35
C ILE A 682 2.35 -8.81 29.26
N PRO A 683 1.44 -9.16 30.20
CA PRO A 683 0.08 -8.64 30.23
C PRO A 683 -0.01 -7.11 30.20
N VAL A 684 0.84 -6.42 30.98
CA VAL A 684 0.86 -4.95 31.11
C VAL A 684 1.43 -4.30 29.86
N TYR A 685 2.54 -4.83 29.33
CA TYR A 685 3.16 -4.35 28.10
C TYR A 685 2.20 -4.39 26.89
N ILE A 686 1.42 -5.47 26.79
CA ILE A 686 0.41 -5.60 25.74
C ILE A 686 -0.72 -4.59 25.96
N SER A 687 -1.16 -4.37 27.21
CA SER A 687 -2.17 -3.36 27.53
C SER A 687 -1.74 -1.94 27.15
N ASP A 688 -0.51 -1.55 27.46
CA ASP A 688 0.05 -0.25 27.05
C ASP A 688 0.21 -0.14 25.53
N THR A 689 0.54 -1.26 24.88
CA THR A 689 0.60 -1.34 23.42
C THR A 689 -0.76 -1.08 22.78
N MET A 690 -1.84 -1.65 23.35
CA MET A 690 -3.21 -1.44 22.87
C MET A 690 -3.73 -0.02 23.15
N ASP A 691 -3.24 0.66 24.19
CA ASP A 691 -3.57 2.07 24.47
C ASP A 691 -2.90 3.07 23.52
N ASN A 692 -1.87 2.64 22.79
CA ASN A 692 -1.18 3.41 21.76
C ASN A 692 -1.75 3.20 20.35
N VAL A 693 -2.95 2.60 20.23
CA VAL A 693 -3.68 2.52 18.96
C VAL A 693 -4.27 3.89 18.61
N TYR A 694 -4.07 4.31 17.35
CA TYR A 694 -4.63 5.54 16.77
C TYR A 694 -5.64 5.18 15.68
N CYS A 695 -6.78 5.87 15.64
CA CYS A 695 -7.91 5.54 14.76
C CYS A 695 -7.96 6.40 13.51
#